data_AF-A0A946BPA4-F1
#
_entry.id   AF-A0A946BPA4-F1
#
_cell.length_a   1.000
_cell.length_b   1.000
_cell.length_c   1.000
_cell.angle_alpha   90.00
_cell.angle_beta   90.00
_cell.angle_gamma   90.00
#
_symmetry.space_group_name_H-M   'P 1'
#
loop_
_entity.id
_entity.type
_entity.pdbx_description
1 polymer ?
#
loop_
_entity_poly.entity_id
_entity_poly.type
_entity_poly.pdbx_seq_one_letter_code
_entity_poly.pdbx_strand_id
1 'polypeptide(L)'
;MAATEIDYKQIQKDLNSMGYNVGVTDGIPGRNTKAGIKNFFNDAGYVTPSEITYDEQSFIRGVAGFTSKPLGLMREVITRQVTVKDLSDEQLCELNLHLDLKEGFYEIKRRELGCPSGTEQILRYDGKLLHDPIELLRDFQKSQKIEIPIFDLASTNLFSDWDETKKTYHFLNPKLGGLLGRSSERVSYCADWMPQLGSVPPDPSKNLDGTGSWANDTIRDGFVICQDGINRLYLRALSKNERVATRSIQQFQNVVETWIKNDGGNNLPFRPYHSRYNRKAGKADPNFTYLITISKLMAGAELLQSQFNWTFEEKNQYAAWVKDRILQRLPVGGRIDILKKSICDLNVEKDNMNDACMNAAPFVAQGLLRAAIAGNDQELAELSYLVFKQYSSALRPDGSQAYDSIRDCYAADYTVWASEFLHDYIYLASTAGVDLWGDRFSKKHGSPKENIEYALRVVSDPNIVNEYAQDFGYPDCEENQGQIVQKMFTYPKSAFAYYFERFRPERLDDIYLEIRDNLYSYTSASGVNYEVDLVSKRPQLKEHFIKNEEGIMNQRTQLLEKAKLEKRKMLLKDKGFEIIKDKDQFKGNYKVKWYFKNAAQPGSAREYQSTDTLVLEEGLGFFKGNQKYSQPSASLRSILFVAYKNDGEIFVQGDLDLFDVGRSYPTELSGTLRISDDPEIIGIWAEGDVFELELERIN
;
A
#
# COMPACT_ATOMS: atom_id res chain seq x y z
N MET A 1 33.11 -31.02 5.47
CA MET A 1 33.19 -29.54 5.50
C MET A 1 33.98 -29.16 6.73
N ALA A 2 35.07 -28.40 6.59
CA ALA A 2 35.85 -27.95 7.75
C ALA A 2 34.97 -27.02 8.59
N ALA A 3 34.91 -27.23 9.90
CA ALA A 3 34.22 -26.33 10.81
C ALA A 3 34.88 -24.95 10.69
N THR A 4 34.14 -23.97 10.14
CA THR A 4 34.57 -22.58 10.09
C THR A 4 34.75 -22.11 11.53
N GLU A 5 35.96 -21.71 11.88
CA GLU A 5 36.29 -21.19 13.21
C GLU A 5 35.40 -19.98 13.55
N ILE A 6 34.92 -19.91 14.79
CA ILE A 6 34.07 -18.80 15.25
C ILE A 6 34.92 -17.54 15.37
N ASP A 7 34.58 -16.51 14.60
CA ASP A 7 35.22 -15.21 14.61
C ASP A 7 34.53 -14.30 15.63
N TYR A 8 34.91 -14.46 16.90
CA TYR A 8 34.42 -13.62 17.99
C TYR A 8 34.75 -12.14 17.80
N LYS A 9 35.82 -11.82 17.06
CA LYS A 9 36.19 -10.43 16.78
C LYS A 9 35.16 -9.79 15.85
N GLN A 10 34.74 -10.52 14.81
CA GLN A 10 33.66 -10.07 13.94
C GLN A 10 32.32 -10.00 14.68
N ILE A 11 31.96 -10.99 15.50
CA ILE A 11 30.75 -10.96 16.33
C ILE A 11 30.73 -9.70 17.23
N GLN A 12 31.86 -9.36 17.85
CA GLN A 12 31.94 -8.17 18.69
C GLN A 12 31.73 -6.89 17.89
N LYS A 13 32.27 -6.80 16.68
CA LYS A 13 32.08 -5.67 15.76
C LYS A 13 30.60 -5.51 15.38
N ASP A 14 29.96 -6.62 15.02
CA ASP A 14 28.56 -6.67 14.58
C ASP A 14 27.59 -6.31 15.73
N LEU A 15 27.83 -6.85 16.93
CA LEU A 15 27.03 -6.49 18.11
C LEU A 15 27.22 -5.01 18.51
N ASN A 16 28.43 -4.46 18.38
CA ASN A 16 28.69 -3.05 18.65
C ASN A 16 28.01 -2.13 17.62
N SER A 17 28.02 -2.47 16.32
CA SER A 17 27.33 -1.66 15.30
C SER A 17 25.81 -1.59 15.54
N MET A 18 25.24 -2.66 16.09
CA MET A 18 23.84 -2.72 16.52
C MET A 18 23.54 -2.09 17.90
N GLY A 19 24.55 -1.58 18.62
CA GLY A 19 24.36 -0.90 19.91
C GLY A 19 24.26 -1.82 21.15
N TYR A 20 24.77 -3.06 21.07
CA TYR A 20 24.81 -3.97 22.23
C TYR A 20 25.97 -3.69 23.19
N ASN A 21 26.89 -2.80 22.84
CA ASN A 21 27.98 -2.29 23.69
C ASN A 21 28.81 -3.42 24.35
N VAL A 22 29.39 -4.30 23.54
CA VAL A 22 30.15 -5.48 24.02
C VAL A 22 31.58 -5.18 24.42
N GLY A 23 32.04 -3.93 24.30
CA GLY A 23 33.39 -3.50 24.65
C GLY A 23 34.35 -3.52 23.45
N VAL A 24 35.65 -3.69 23.74
CA VAL A 24 36.71 -3.70 22.72
C VAL A 24 36.60 -4.93 21.83
N THR A 25 36.82 -4.75 20.53
CA THR A 25 36.82 -5.81 19.53
C THR A 25 38.18 -6.53 19.50
N ASP A 26 38.40 -7.43 20.46
CA ASP A 26 39.65 -8.16 20.71
C ASP A 26 39.58 -9.66 20.39
N GLY A 27 38.40 -10.20 20.05
CA GLY A 27 38.17 -11.62 19.80
C GLY A 27 38.03 -12.47 21.07
N ILE A 28 38.05 -11.88 22.26
CA ILE A 28 37.93 -12.58 23.53
C ILE A 28 36.50 -12.43 24.06
N PRO A 29 35.68 -13.51 24.14
CA PRO A 29 34.29 -13.43 24.58
C PRO A 29 34.16 -13.27 26.09
N GLY A 30 34.48 -12.06 26.58
CA GLY A 30 34.34 -11.66 27.98
C GLY A 30 32.90 -11.49 28.44
N ARG A 31 32.71 -11.01 29.67
CA ARG A 31 31.37 -10.83 30.29
C ARG A 31 30.43 -9.97 29.42
N ASN A 32 30.95 -8.89 28.83
CA ASN A 32 30.14 -7.98 28.01
C ASN A 32 29.74 -8.59 26.66
N THR A 33 30.64 -9.34 26.00
CA THR A 33 30.31 -10.07 24.77
C THR A 33 29.22 -11.11 25.01
N LYS A 34 29.32 -11.90 26.08
CA LYS A 34 28.29 -12.88 26.46
C LYS A 34 26.95 -12.20 26.77
N ALA A 35 26.96 -11.05 27.45
CA ALA A 35 25.75 -10.28 27.71
C ALA A 35 25.14 -9.69 26.43
N GLY A 36 25.97 -9.21 25.49
CA GLY A 36 25.53 -8.70 24.19
C GLY A 36 24.87 -9.77 23.33
N ILE A 37 25.48 -10.96 23.24
CA ILE A 37 24.91 -12.13 22.56
C ILE A 37 23.54 -12.48 23.17
N LYS A 38 23.47 -12.60 24.51
CA LYS A 38 22.23 -12.87 25.23
C LYS A 38 21.13 -11.87 24.90
N ASN A 39 21.47 -10.58 24.96
CA ASN A 39 20.53 -9.52 24.67
C ASN A 39 20.09 -9.56 23.20
N PHE A 40 20.99 -9.86 22.27
CA PHE A 40 20.67 -9.96 20.85
C PHE A 40 19.63 -11.04 20.58
N PHE A 41 19.87 -12.27 21.04
CA PHE A 41 18.91 -13.37 20.84
C PHE A 41 17.59 -13.09 21.55
N ASN A 42 17.61 -12.54 22.77
CA ASN A 42 16.40 -12.18 23.47
C ASN A 42 15.59 -11.09 22.74
N ASP A 43 16.25 -10.04 22.23
CA ASP A 43 15.60 -8.96 21.49
C ASP A 43 15.05 -9.46 20.12
N ALA A 44 15.66 -10.52 19.56
CA ALA A 44 15.18 -11.24 18.37
C ALA A 44 14.12 -12.32 18.68
N GLY A 45 13.76 -12.53 19.96
CA GLY A 45 12.70 -13.49 20.36
C GLY A 45 13.17 -14.92 20.58
N TYR A 46 14.48 -15.18 20.62
CA TYR A 46 15.07 -16.51 20.75
C TYR A 46 15.72 -16.73 22.12
N VAL A 47 15.67 -17.98 22.59
CA VAL A 47 16.46 -18.45 23.72
C VAL A 47 17.92 -18.27 23.38
N THR A 48 18.68 -17.68 24.30
CA THR A 48 20.12 -17.52 24.12
C THR A 48 20.79 -18.90 23.97
N PRO A 49 21.55 -19.13 22.89
CA PRO A 49 22.25 -20.39 22.66
C PRO A 49 23.33 -20.60 23.74
N SER A 50 23.55 -21.86 24.14
CA SER A 50 24.56 -22.21 25.14
C SER A 50 25.99 -22.02 24.62
N GLU A 51 26.18 -22.19 23.31
CA GLU A 51 27.44 -22.00 22.58
C GLU A 51 27.15 -21.33 21.24
N ILE A 52 28.11 -20.57 20.71
CA ILE A 52 28.01 -19.98 19.38
C ILE A 52 28.56 -20.97 18.36
N THR A 53 27.72 -21.36 17.40
CA THR A 53 28.13 -22.10 16.21
C THR A 53 28.18 -21.18 15.00
N TYR A 54 28.46 -21.76 13.83
CA TYR A 54 28.40 -21.04 12.56
C TYR A 54 27.02 -20.41 12.32
N ASP A 55 25.95 -21.08 12.71
CA ASP A 55 24.57 -20.63 12.45
C ASP A 55 24.24 -19.38 13.28
N GLU A 56 24.57 -19.38 14.57
CA GLU A 56 24.43 -18.20 15.43
C GLU A 56 25.27 -17.02 14.93
N GLN A 57 26.52 -17.27 14.54
CA GLN A 57 27.40 -16.24 13.99
C GLN A 57 26.84 -15.67 12.69
N SER A 58 26.38 -16.55 11.79
CA SER A 58 25.79 -16.17 10.51
C SER A 58 24.54 -15.32 10.71
N PHE A 59 23.68 -15.70 11.66
CA PHE A 59 22.50 -14.93 12.02
C PHE A 59 22.84 -13.54 12.56
N ILE A 60 23.77 -13.44 13.53
CA ILE A 60 24.25 -12.14 14.05
C ILE A 60 24.78 -11.26 12.91
N ARG A 61 25.63 -11.84 12.05
CA ARG A 61 26.28 -11.13 10.95
C ARG A 61 25.28 -10.66 9.89
N GLY A 62 24.36 -11.53 9.49
CA GLY A 62 23.33 -11.19 8.50
C GLY A 62 22.48 -10.03 8.99
N VAL A 63 22.05 -10.07 10.25
CA VAL A 63 21.26 -8.99 10.85
C VAL A 63 22.07 -7.69 11.01
N ALA A 64 23.35 -7.78 11.34
CA ALA A 64 24.23 -6.61 11.40
C ALA A 64 24.37 -5.92 10.02
N GLY A 65 24.43 -6.71 8.94
CA GLY A 65 24.45 -6.21 7.56
C GLY A 65 23.24 -5.32 7.23
N PHE A 66 22.06 -5.61 7.77
CA PHE A 66 20.86 -4.79 7.56
C PHE A 66 20.81 -3.50 8.39
N THR A 67 21.46 -3.49 9.55
CA THR A 67 21.34 -2.41 10.54
C THR A 67 22.47 -1.39 10.45
N SER A 68 23.64 -1.80 9.96
CA SER A 68 24.78 -0.92 9.71
C SER A 68 24.63 -0.23 8.35
N LYS A 69 23.90 0.89 8.30
CA LYS A 69 23.60 1.56 7.02
C LYS A 69 24.53 2.76 6.74
N PRO A 70 25.01 2.98 5.49
CA PRO A 70 25.75 4.18 5.07
C PRO A 70 24.82 5.42 4.97
N LEU A 71 24.42 5.97 6.12
CA LEU A 71 23.38 7.03 6.22
C LEU A 71 23.65 8.26 5.33
N GLY A 72 24.93 8.66 5.15
CA GLY A 72 25.30 9.80 4.31
C GLY A 72 24.95 9.59 2.84
N LEU A 73 25.50 8.53 2.23
CA LEU A 73 25.27 8.19 0.82
C LEU A 73 23.78 7.99 0.52
N MET A 74 23.08 7.21 1.36
CA MET A 74 21.66 6.96 1.13
C MET A 74 20.84 8.25 1.24
N ARG A 75 21.16 9.15 2.18
CA ARG A 75 20.47 10.43 2.29
C ARG A 75 20.67 11.28 1.04
N GLU A 76 21.89 11.38 0.52
CA GLU A 76 22.19 12.12 -0.70
C GLU A 76 21.41 11.57 -1.91
N VAL A 77 21.32 10.25 -2.04
CA VAL A 77 20.56 9.60 -3.13
C VAL A 77 19.05 9.78 -2.95
N ILE A 78 18.50 9.48 -1.75
CA ILE A 78 17.06 9.57 -1.47
C ILE A 78 16.54 10.99 -1.67
N THR A 79 17.31 11.99 -1.24
CA THR A 79 16.96 13.42 -1.39
C THR A 79 17.35 13.99 -2.76
N ARG A 80 17.78 13.14 -3.70
CA ARG A 80 18.15 13.49 -5.08
C ARG A 80 19.30 14.51 -5.18
N GLN A 81 20.13 14.64 -4.15
CA GLN A 81 21.35 15.43 -4.20
C GLN A 81 22.40 14.79 -5.13
N VAL A 82 22.42 13.46 -5.18
CA VAL A 82 23.25 12.66 -6.09
C VAL A 82 22.35 11.70 -6.85
N THR A 83 22.60 11.52 -8.16
CA THR A 83 21.86 10.53 -8.95
C THR A 83 22.56 9.18 -8.94
N VAL A 84 21.80 8.09 -9.00
CA VAL A 84 22.33 6.71 -9.05
C VAL A 84 23.32 6.52 -10.22
N LYS A 85 23.13 7.24 -11.33
CA LYS A 85 24.00 7.15 -12.51
C LYS A 85 25.40 7.73 -12.26
N ASP A 86 25.52 8.66 -11.31
CA ASP A 86 26.79 9.33 -11.00
C ASP A 86 27.61 8.58 -9.95
N LEU A 87 27.04 7.53 -9.34
CA LEU A 87 27.74 6.69 -8.37
C LEU A 87 28.83 5.84 -9.04
N SER A 88 29.95 5.66 -8.35
CA SER A 88 30.91 4.61 -8.71
C SER A 88 30.28 3.23 -8.56
N ASP A 89 30.85 2.21 -9.21
CA ASP A 89 30.35 0.83 -9.09
C ASP A 89 30.41 0.34 -7.63
N GLU A 90 31.43 0.74 -6.87
CA GLU A 90 31.56 0.45 -5.43
C GLU A 90 30.43 1.13 -4.62
N GLN A 91 30.18 2.41 -4.86
CA GLN A 91 29.09 3.14 -4.18
C GLN A 91 27.72 2.57 -4.53
N LEU A 92 27.52 2.14 -5.77
CA LEU A 92 26.27 1.55 -6.25
C LEU A 92 26.02 0.18 -5.60
N CYS A 93 27.06 -0.67 -5.51
CA CYS A 93 26.94 -1.94 -4.79
C CYS A 93 26.72 -1.75 -3.29
N GLU A 94 27.41 -0.79 -2.66
CA GLU A 94 27.21 -0.46 -1.24
C GLU A 94 25.77 0.04 -0.98
N LEU A 95 25.23 0.87 -1.86
CA LEU A 95 23.83 1.30 -1.79
C LEU A 95 22.87 0.10 -1.86
N ASN A 96 23.06 -0.79 -2.84
CA ASN A 96 22.18 -1.94 -3.07
C ASN A 96 22.20 -2.96 -1.92
N LEU A 97 23.32 -3.08 -1.21
CA LEU A 97 23.43 -3.95 -0.05
C LEU A 97 22.47 -3.52 1.10
N HIS A 98 22.15 -2.24 1.18
CA HIS A 98 21.39 -1.67 2.31
C HIS A 98 20.02 -1.11 1.93
N LEU A 99 19.81 -0.75 0.66
CA LEU A 99 18.60 -0.11 0.18
C LEU A 99 18.32 -0.46 -1.28
N ASP A 100 17.29 -1.27 -1.49
CA ASP A 100 16.82 -1.60 -2.83
C ASP A 100 16.06 -0.42 -3.43
N LEU A 101 16.70 0.33 -4.33
CA LEU A 101 16.07 1.38 -5.11
C LEU A 101 15.78 0.91 -6.53
N LYS A 102 14.63 1.28 -7.11
CA LYS A 102 14.28 0.98 -8.51
C LYS A 102 15.36 1.46 -9.48
N GLU A 103 15.82 2.69 -9.31
CA GLU A 103 16.86 3.29 -10.12
C GLU A 103 18.20 2.54 -9.97
N GLY A 104 18.55 2.15 -8.74
CA GLY A 104 19.74 1.33 -8.42
C GLY A 104 19.69 -0.02 -9.12
N PHE A 105 18.59 -0.72 -8.98
CA PHE A 105 18.34 -2.03 -9.57
C PHE A 105 18.57 -2.06 -11.09
N TYR A 106 17.99 -1.09 -11.81
CA TYR A 106 18.16 -1.03 -13.26
C TYR A 106 19.54 -0.56 -13.68
N GLU A 107 20.19 0.32 -12.90
CA GLU A 107 21.56 0.75 -13.18
C GLU A 107 22.57 -0.39 -13.00
N ILE A 108 22.42 -1.20 -11.95
CA ILE A 108 23.23 -2.41 -11.71
C ILE A 108 23.10 -3.39 -12.88
N LYS A 109 21.87 -3.65 -13.32
CA LYS A 109 21.61 -4.49 -14.50
C LYS A 109 22.22 -3.89 -15.77
N ARG A 110 22.10 -2.57 -15.98
CA ARG A 110 22.66 -1.87 -17.16
C ARG A 110 24.19 -1.94 -17.21
N ARG A 111 24.85 -1.88 -16.05
CA ARG A 111 26.31 -1.97 -15.91
C ARG A 111 26.81 -3.42 -15.79
N GLU A 112 25.92 -4.40 -15.79
CA GLU A 112 26.24 -5.83 -15.63
C GLU A 112 27.03 -6.13 -14.33
N LEU A 113 26.70 -5.42 -13.25
CA LEU A 113 27.38 -5.57 -11.97
C LEU A 113 26.78 -6.71 -11.15
N GLY A 114 27.64 -7.52 -10.53
CA GLY A 114 27.26 -8.56 -9.56
C GLY A 114 27.09 -8.00 -8.14
N CYS A 115 26.39 -6.87 -7.99
CA CYS A 115 26.17 -6.27 -6.67
C CYS A 115 25.18 -7.12 -5.87
N PRO A 116 25.54 -7.64 -4.69
CA PRO A 116 24.60 -8.36 -3.83
C PRO A 116 23.54 -7.39 -3.29
N SER A 117 22.29 -7.83 -3.19
CA SER A 117 21.29 -7.14 -2.36
C SER A 117 21.28 -7.76 -0.96
N GLY A 118 21.12 -6.93 0.08
CA GLY A 118 20.90 -7.45 1.43
C GLY A 118 19.65 -8.32 1.50
N THR A 119 18.60 -7.96 0.76
CA THR A 119 17.29 -8.64 0.81
C THR A 119 17.25 -9.94 0.03
N GLU A 120 18.23 -10.21 -0.83
CA GLU A 120 18.39 -11.51 -1.51
C GLU A 120 18.76 -12.64 -0.55
N GLN A 121 19.40 -12.31 0.56
CA GLN A 121 19.84 -13.31 1.52
C GLN A 121 18.66 -13.88 2.30
N ILE A 122 18.64 -15.20 2.44
CA ILE A 122 17.75 -15.89 3.38
C ILE A 122 18.39 -15.80 4.76
N LEU A 123 17.84 -14.94 5.60
CA LEU A 123 18.21 -14.83 7.00
C LEU A 123 17.14 -15.54 7.82
N ARG A 124 17.52 -16.69 8.37
CA ARG A 124 16.66 -17.49 9.22
C ARG A 124 17.49 -18.05 10.37
N TYR A 125 16.87 -18.11 11.54
CA TYR A 125 17.44 -18.77 12.69
C TYR A 125 16.41 -19.75 13.25
N ASP A 126 16.74 -21.04 13.20
CA ASP A 126 15.89 -22.14 13.67
C ASP A 126 16.13 -22.45 15.16
N GLY A 127 16.72 -21.51 15.91
CA GLY A 127 16.89 -21.65 17.34
C GLY A 127 15.55 -21.66 18.08
N LYS A 128 15.58 -22.14 19.33
CA LYS A 128 14.39 -22.20 20.18
C LYS A 128 13.86 -20.79 20.47
N LEU A 129 12.58 -20.55 20.21
CA LEU A 129 11.91 -19.29 20.59
C LEU A 129 11.81 -19.15 22.12
N LEU A 130 11.91 -17.92 22.63
CA LEU A 130 11.71 -17.62 24.06
C LEU A 130 10.32 -18.04 24.54
N HIS A 131 9.33 -17.80 23.69
CA HIS A 131 7.95 -18.19 23.90
C HIS A 131 7.44 -18.78 22.59
N ASP A 132 6.88 -19.99 22.66
CA ASP A 132 6.22 -20.59 21.50
C ASP A 132 4.90 -19.83 21.25
N PRO A 133 4.76 -19.16 20.09
CA PRO A 133 3.54 -18.42 19.78
C PRO A 133 2.27 -19.27 19.77
N ILE A 134 2.37 -20.52 19.34
CA ILE A 134 1.24 -21.44 19.27
C ILE A 134 0.84 -21.80 20.69
N GLU A 135 1.80 -22.16 21.55
CA GLU A 135 1.55 -22.44 22.96
C GLU A 135 0.87 -21.25 23.66
N LEU A 136 1.33 -20.03 23.41
CA LEU A 136 0.75 -18.80 23.96
C LEU A 136 -0.71 -18.60 23.56
N LEU A 137 -1.06 -18.85 22.29
CA LEU A 137 -2.45 -18.78 21.82
C LEU A 137 -3.30 -19.90 22.44
N ARG A 138 -2.76 -21.11 22.60
CA ARG A 138 -3.47 -22.22 23.26
C ARG A 138 -3.67 -21.99 24.76
N ASP A 139 -2.73 -21.34 25.42
CA ASP A 139 -2.88 -20.94 26.82
C ASP A 139 -3.87 -19.79 26.97
N PHE A 140 -3.89 -18.85 26.02
CA PHE A 140 -4.96 -17.85 25.92
C PHE A 140 -6.33 -18.51 25.77
N GLN A 141 -6.48 -19.45 24.84
CA GLN A 141 -7.70 -20.24 24.64
C GLN A 141 -8.18 -20.88 25.95
N LYS A 142 -7.29 -21.63 26.63
CA LYS A 142 -7.60 -22.34 27.89
C LYS A 142 -7.96 -21.36 29.01
N SER A 143 -7.15 -20.30 29.19
CA SER A 143 -7.32 -19.36 30.29
C SER A 143 -8.59 -18.52 30.17
N GLN A 144 -9.00 -18.20 28.94
CA GLN A 144 -10.21 -17.43 28.65
C GLN A 144 -11.43 -18.32 28.35
N LYS A 145 -11.25 -19.65 28.30
CA LYS A 145 -12.32 -20.62 27.98
C LYS A 145 -12.99 -20.31 26.65
N ILE A 146 -12.17 -20.03 25.63
CA ILE A 146 -12.64 -19.72 24.27
C ILE A 146 -13.10 -21.01 23.59
N GLU A 147 -14.38 -21.04 23.21
CA GLU A 147 -14.93 -22.06 22.32
C GLU A 147 -14.62 -21.67 20.87
N ILE A 148 -14.02 -22.60 20.12
CA ILE A 148 -13.65 -22.35 18.73
C ILE A 148 -14.75 -22.91 17.81
N PRO A 149 -15.30 -22.12 16.88
CA PRO A 149 -16.26 -22.62 15.90
C PRO A 149 -15.59 -23.60 14.93
N ILE A 150 -16.40 -24.47 14.33
CA ILE A 150 -15.93 -25.37 13.27
C ILE A 150 -15.90 -24.59 11.97
N PHE A 151 -14.77 -24.62 11.28
CA PHE A 151 -14.59 -24.01 9.97
C PHE A 151 -14.76 -25.07 8.88
N ASP A 152 -15.58 -24.79 7.87
CA ASP A 152 -15.75 -25.64 6.70
C ASP A 152 -14.73 -25.28 5.61
N LEU A 153 -13.48 -25.70 5.80
CA LEU A 153 -12.38 -25.38 4.90
C LEU A 153 -12.51 -26.08 3.54
N ALA A 154 -13.04 -27.30 3.52
CA ALA A 154 -13.09 -28.13 2.32
C ALA A 154 -14.09 -27.64 1.26
N SER A 155 -15.19 -27.01 1.69
CA SER A 155 -16.17 -26.42 0.76
C SER A 155 -15.88 -24.95 0.44
N THR A 156 -14.92 -24.34 1.15
CA THR A 156 -14.55 -22.94 0.95
C THR A 156 -13.85 -22.77 -0.39
N ASN A 157 -14.40 -21.89 -1.22
CA ASN A 157 -13.72 -21.40 -2.42
C ASN A 157 -13.66 -19.88 -2.36
N LEU A 158 -12.50 -19.27 -2.55
CA LEU A 158 -12.31 -17.82 -2.58
C LEU A 158 -12.21 -17.36 -4.03
N PHE A 159 -13.01 -16.35 -4.40
CA PHE A 159 -13.31 -15.98 -5.78
C PHE A 159 -14.05 -17.08 -6.56
N SER A 160 -14.99 -16.68 -7.42
CA SER A 160 -15.69 -17.59 -8.33
C SER A 160 -14.79 -17.96 -9.52
N ASP A 161 -15.35 -18.65 -10.51
CA ASP A 161 -14.67 -18.88 -11.79
C ASP A 161 -14.03 -17.60 -12.34
N TRP A 162 -12.86 -17.73 -12.97
CA TRP A 162 -12.04 -16.60 -13.41
C TRP A 162 -12.79 -15.66 -14.36
N ASP A 163 -13.54 -16.20 -15.33
CA ASP A 163 -14.25 -15.37 -16.31
C ASP A 163 -15.39 -14.61 -15.66
N GLU A 164 -16.09 -15.24 -14.69
CA GLU A 164 -17.13 -14.58 -13.92
C GLU A 164 -16.57 -13.49 -12.99
N THR A 165 -15.48 -13.78 -12.29
CA THR A 165 -14.79 -12.83 -11.42
C THR A 165 -14.29 -11.63 -12.23
N LYS A 166 -13.65 -11.87 -13.40
CA LYS A 166 -13.21 -10.83 -14.33
C LYS A 166 -14.38 -9.98 -14.81
N LYS A 167 -15.49 -10.60 -15.22
CA LYS A 167 -16.71 -9.89 -15.64
C LYS A 167 -17.24 -8.99 -14.52
N THR A 168 -17.33 -9.52 -13.30
CA THR A 168 -17.85 -8.80 -12.13
C THR A 168 -16.94 -7.64 -11.76
N TYR A 169 -15.61 -7.82 -11.83
CA TYR A 169 -14.64 -6.73 -11.63
C TYR A 169 -14.87 -5.58 -12.61
N HIS A 170 -14.93 -5.84 -13.92
CA HIS A 170 -15.14 -4.78 -14.92
C HIS A 170 -16.49 -4.09 -14.76
N PHE A 171 -17.48 -4.85 -14.31
CA PHE A 171 -18.82 -4.35 -14.10
C PHE A 171 -18.88 -3.40 -12.88
N LEU A 172 -18.46 -3.88 -11.71
CA LEU A 172 -18.41 -3.07 -10.49
C LEU A 172 -17.44 -1.90 -10.64
N ASN A 173 -16.41 -2.06 -11.47
CA ASN A 173 -15.31 -1.12 -11.59
C ASN A 173 -15.03 -0.71 -13.05
N PRO A 174 -15.91 0.09 -13.70
CA PRO A 174 -15.79 0.38 -15.13
C PRO A 174 -14.51 1.12 -15.53
N LYS A 175 -13.96 1.94 -14.62
CA LYS A 175 -12.70 2.66 -14.83
C LYS A 175 -11.46 1.80 -14.65
N LEU A 176 -11.58 0.62 -14.01
CA LEU A 176 -10.45 -0.25 -13.69
C LEU A 176 -9.64 -0.56 -14.94
N GLY A 177 -10.27 -0.97 -16.05
CA GLY A 177 -9.57 -1.28 -17.29
C GLY A 177 -8.69 -0.14 -17.82
N GLY A 178 -9.15 1.11 -17.73
CA GLY A 178 -8.37 2.29 -18.14
C GLY A 178 -7.24 2.63 -17.15
N LEU A 179 -7.42 2.34 -15.87
CA LEU A 179 -6.41 2.52 -14.82
C LEU A 179 -5.30 1.47 -14.88
N LEU A 180 -5.66 0.22 -15.18
CA LEU A 180 -4.72 -0.90 -15.29
C LEU A 180 -3.69 -0.70 -16.39
N GLY A 181 -4.00 0.09 -17.43
CA GLY A 181 -3.06 0.42 -18.50
C GLY A 181 -1.98 1.43 -18.12
N ARG A 182 -2.16 2.19 -17.03
CA ARG A 182 -1.26 3.28 -16.60
C ARG A 182 -0.13 2.73 -15.72
N SER A 183 1.02 3.43 -15.68
CA SER A 183 2.18 3.13 -14.81
C SER A 183 2.80 1.73 -14.97
N SER A 184 3.20 1.36 -16.19
CA SER A 184 3.85 0.08 -16.50
C SER A 184 5.20 -0.14 -15.80
N GLU A 185 5.95 0.92 -15.52
CA GLU A 185 7.32 0.80 -14.99
C GLU A 185 7.36 0.27 -13.56
N ARG A 186 6.51 0.78 -12.65
CA ARG A 186 6.48 0.32 -11.25
C ARG A 186 6.06 -1.14 -11.15
N VAL A 187 5.06 -1.54 -11.95
CA VAL A 187 4.60 -2.93 -12.02
C VAL A 187 5.70 -3.84 -12.57
N SER A 188 6.40 -3.40 -13.62
CA SER A 188 7.50 -4.17 -14.21
C SER A 188 8.66 -4.33 -13.23
N TYR A 189 9.05 -3.25 -12.55
CA TYR A 189 10.05 -3.32 -11.48
C TYR A 189 9.67 -4.32 -10.40
N CYS A 190 8.43 -4.30 -9.91
CA CYS A 190 8.01 -5.26 -8.89
C CYS A 190 8.01 -6.70 -9.37
N ALA A 191 7.59 -6.95 -10.61
CA ALA A 191 7.68 -8.28 -11.22
C ALA A 191 9.13 -8.77 -11.36
N ASP A 192 10.09 -7.86 -11.58
CA ASP A 192 11.51 -8.19 -11.77
C ASP A 192 12.27 -8.32 -10.44
N TRP A 193 11.94 -7.47 -9.46
CA TRP A 193 12.65 -7.36 -8.18
C TRP A 193 12.14 -8.35 -7.14
N MET A 194 10.81 -8.51 -6.98
CA MET A 194 10.23 -9.40 -5.97
C MET A 194 10.81 -10.83 -6.00
N PRO A 195 11.00 -11.49 -7.16
CA PRO A 195 11.53 -12.86 -7.20
C PRO A 195 12.91 -13.03 -6.56
N GLN A 196 13.66 -11.95 -6.38
CA GLN A 196 15.02 -11.96 -5.82
C GLN A 196 15.01 -11.94 -4.30
N LEU A 197 13.90 -11.59 -3.66
CA LEU A 197 13.81 -11.42 -2.21
C LEU A 197 13.88 -12.75 -1.44
N GLY A 198 14.98 -12.95 -0.72
CA GLY A 198 15.13 -14.01 0.28
C GLY A 198 14.51 -13.64 1.62
N SER A 199 14.72 -12.40 2.09
CA SER A 199 14.18 -11.92 3.37
C SER A 199 13.64 -10.48 3.28
N VAL A 200 12.60 -10.22 4.06
CA VAL A 200 12.03 -8.88 4.24
C VAL A 200 12.49 -8.32 5.58
N PRO A 201 13.34 -7.28 5.57
CA PRO A 201 13.83 -6.66 6.79
C PRO A 201 12.70 -5.92 7.53
N PRO A 202 12.87 -5.65 8.83
CA PRO A 202 11.97 -4.78 9.58
C PRO A 202 12.07 -3.34 9.09
N ASP A 203 10.96 -2.60 9.13
CA ASP A 203 10.88 -1.17 8.77
C ASP A 203 11.74 -0.76 7.54
N PRO A 204 11.65 -1.43 6.37
CA PRO A 204 12.44 -1.05 5.21
C PRO A 204 12.13 0.37 4.72
N SER A 205 10.96 0.88 5.12
CA SER A 205 10.22 1.98 4.53
C SER A 205 10.01 3.16 5.49
N LYS A 206 10.98 3.47 6.37
CA LYS A 206 11.08 4.81 6.98
C LYS A 206 12.35 5.46 6.44
N ASN A 207 12.21 6.50 5.62
CA ASN A 207 13.35 7.20 5.05
C ASN A 207 14.36 7.52 6.16
N LEU A 208 15.64 7.35 5.85
CA LEU A 208 16.75 7.43 6.80
C LEU A 208 16.98 8.84 7.37
N ASP A 209 16.26 9.83 6.85
CA ASP A 209 16.18 11.20 7.36
C ASP A 209 15.06 11.41 8.40
N GLY A 210 14.30 10.36 8.74
CA GLY A 210 13.18 10.42 9.67
C GLY A 210 11.89 10.98 9.06
N THR A 211 11.88 11.30 7.76
CA THR A 211 10.66 11.61 7.02
C THR A 211 9.93 10.31 6.68
N GLY A 212 8.60 10.31 6.71
CA GLY A 212 7.86 9.15 6.20
C GLY A 212 8.20 8.91 4.74
N SER A 213 8.24 7.66 4.28
CA SER A 213 8.52 7.25 2.88
C SER A 213 7.46 7.65 1.85
N TRP A 214 6.73 8.70 2.19
CA TRP A 214 5.60 9.27 1.51
C TRP A 214 5.83 10.74 1.16
N ALA A 215 6.94 11.35 1.61
CA ALA A 215 7.34 12.70 1.20
C ALA A 215 7.55 12.75 -0.32
N ASN A 216 6.88 13.69 -0.99
CA ASN A 216 6.80 13.76 -2.46
C ASN A 216 8.15 14.00 -3.15
N ASP A 217 9.15 14.51 -2.42
CA ASP A 217 10.48 14.88 -2.90
C ASP A 217 11.54 13.78 -2.73
N THR A 218 11.19 12.65 -2.10
CA THR A 218 12.12 11.54 -1.83
C THR A 218 12.00 10.37 -2.82
N ILE A 219 13.11 9.69 -3.10
CA ILE A 219 13.09 8.40 -3.82
C ILE A 219 12.50 7.32 -2.90
N ARG A 220 11.57 6.51 -3.42
CA ARG A 220 10.93 5.41 -2.69
C ARG A 220 11.72 4.12 -2.89
N ASP A 221 11.87 3.35 -1.82
CA ASP A 221 12.46 2.01 -1.87
C ASP A 221 11.55 0.98 -2.55
N GLY A 222 12.12 -0.19 -2.83
CA GLY A 222 11.46 -1.29 -3.50
C GLY A 222 10.23 -1.81 -2.78
N PHE A 223 10.25 -1.88 -1.44
CA PHE A 223 9.12 -2.33 -0.64
C PHE A 223 7.95 -1.36 -0.72
N VAL A 224 8.21 -0.04 -0.65
CA VAL A 224 7.16 0.98 -0.81
C VAL A 224 6.58 0.95 -2.23
N ILE A 225 7.42 0.80 -3.25
CA ILE A 225 6.95 0.71 -4.65
C ILE A 225 6.09 -0.56 -4.84
N CYS A 226 6.51 -1.68 -4.25
CA CYS A 226 5.89 -2.98 -4.47
C CYS A 226 4.77 -3.34 -3.52
N GLN A 227 4.58 -2.61 -2.43
CA GLN A 227 3.41 -2.68 -1.57
C GLN A 227 2.10 -2.56 -2.38
N ASP A 228 2.03 -1.57 -3.27
CA ASP A 228 0.91 -1.45 -4.22
C ASP A 228 1.23 -2.13 -5.56
N GLY A 229 2.50 -2.19 -5.97
CA GLY A 229 2.92 -2.75 -7.24
C GLY A 229 2.48 -4.21 -7.45
N ILE A 230 2.56 -5.06 -6.41
CA ILE A 230 2.13 -6.46 -6.50
C ILE A 230 0.61 -6.58 -6.66
N ASN A 231 -0.14 -5.72 -5.97
CA ASN A 231 -1.59 -5.66 -6.07
C ASN A 231 -2.03 -5.24 -7.46
N ARG A 232 -1.35 -4.22 -8.01
CA ARG A 232 -1.55 -3.77 -9.39
C ARG A 232 -1.17 -4.85 -10.39
N LEU A 233 -0.13 -5.63 -10.13
CA LEU A 233 0.29 -6.72 -11.00
C LEU A 233 -0.82 -7.76 -11.15
N TYR A 234 -1.37 -8.29 -10.06
CA TYR A 234 -2.46 -9.27 -10.18
C TYR A 234 -3.75 -8.65 -10.70
N LEU A 235 -4.08 -7.39 -10.35
CA LEU A 235 -5.27 -6.74 -10.91
C LEU A 235 -5.13 -6.51 -12.43
N ARG A 236 -3.91 -6.32 -12.95
CA ARG A 236 -3.67 -6.21 -14.41
C ARG A 236 -3.93 -7.50 -15.16
N ALA A 237 -3.93 -8.66 -14.51
CA ALA A 237 -4.40 -9.90 -15.11
C ALA A 237 -5.87 -9.81 -15.55
N LEU A 238 -6.67 -8.96 -14.90
CA LEU A 238 -8.06 -8.73 -15.26
C LEU A 238 -8.21 -7.82 -16.48
N SER A 239 -7.13 -7.31 -17.08
CA SER A 239 -7.18 -6.41 -18.24
C SER A 239 -8.04 -6.96 -19.40
N LYS A 240 -8.75 -6.06 -20.10
CA LYS A 240 -9.43 -6.36 -21.38
C LYS A 240 -8.43 -6.56 -22.53
N ASN A 241 -7.24 -5.97 -22.42
CA ASN A 241 -6.13 -6.25 -23.32
C ASN A 241 -5.51 -7.60 -22.93
N GLU A 242 -5.73 -8.63 -23.74
CA GLU A 242 -5.29 -10.00 -23.50
C GLU A 242 -3.77 -10.11 -23.35
N ARG A 243 -2.99 -9.38 -24.15
CA ARG A 243 -1.52 -9.39 -24.02
C ARG A 243 -1.07 -8.88 -22.66
N VAL A 244 -1.72 -7.84 -22.13
CA VAL A 244 -1.44 -7.32 -20.79
C VAL A 244 -1.88 -8.32 -19.71
N ALA A 245 -3.06 -8.93 -19.88
CA ALA A 245 -3.59 -9.91 -18.96
C ALA A 245 -2.66 -11.13 -18.85
N THR A 246 -2.36 -11.80 -19.97
CA THR A 246 -1.48 -12.98 -20.02
C THR A 246 -0.09 -12.69 -19.47
N ARG A 247 0.51 -11.55 -19.84
CA ARG A 247 1.82 -11.16 -19.29
C ARG A 247 1.76 -10.98 -17.77
N SER A 248 0.70 -10.35 -17.25
CA SER A 248 0.58 -10.09 -15.82
C SER A 248 0.35 -11.38 -15.01
N ILE A 249 -0.40 -12.33 -15.57
CA ILE A 249 -0.57 -13.68 -15.01
C ILE A 249 0.80 -14.38 -14.90
N GLN A 250 1.55 -14.44 -16.01
CA GLN A 250 2.87 -15.08 -16.05
C GLN A 250 3.86 -14.42 -15.08
N GLN A 251 3.88 -13.08 -15.03
CA GLN A 251 4.75 -12.34 -14.13
C GLN A 251 4.40 -12.59 -12.66
N PHE A 252 3.11 -12.60 -12.31
CA PHE A 252 2.69 -12.87 -10.93
C PHE A 252 2.97 -14.33 -10.54
N GLN A 253 2.66 -15.28 -11.42
CA GLN A 253 2.97 -16.70 -11.22
C GLN A 253 4.46 -16.91 -10.97
N ASN A 254 5.33 -16.28 -11.78
CA ASN A 254 6.78 -16.36 -11.60
C ASN A 254 7.24 -15.82 -10.23
N VAL A 255 6.64 -14.75 -9.73
CA VAL A 255 6.95 -14.23 -8.37
C VAL A 255 6.63 -15.30 -7.33
N VAL A 256 5.43 -15.86 -7.35
CA VAL A 256 4.98 -16.85 -6.37
C VAL A 256 5.81 -18.13 -6.45
N GLU A 257 6.01 -18.68 -7.64
CA GLU A 257 6.75 -19.94 -7.84
C GLU A 257 8.23 -19.80 -7.49
N THR A 258 8.84 -18.65 -7.78
CA THR A 258 10.25 -18.40 -7.38
C THR A 258 10.37 -18.37 -5.87
N TRP A 259 9.41 -17.75 -5.16
CA TRP A 259 9.42 -17.71 -3.70
C TRP A 259 9.17 -19.08 -3.08
N ILE A 260 8.26 -19.88 -3.64
CA ILE A 260 8.06 -21.27 -3.20
C ILE A 260 9.36 -22.06 -3.39
N LYS A 261 9.94 -22.00 -4.59
CA LYS A 261 11.14 -22.76 -4.97
C LYS A 261 12.36 -22.40 -4.13
N ASN A 262 12.56 -21.12 -3.86
CA ASN A 262 13.76 -20.61 -3.19
C ASN A 262 13.55 -20.36 -1.69
N ASP A 263 12.41 -20.74 -1.13
CA ASP A 263 12.03 -20.35 0.23
C ASP A 263 12.16 -18.82 0.43
N GLY A 264 11.70 -18.02 -0.54
CA GLY A 264 11.81 -16.56 -0.55
C GLY A 264 10.81 -15.83 0.35
N GLY A 265 11.09 -14.56 0.66
CA GLY A 265 10.23 -13.73 1.50
C GLY A 265 10.14 -14.18 2.96
N ASN A 266 11.26 -14.50 3.62
CA ASN A 266 11.28 -14.74 5.06
C ASN A 266 11.12 -13.43 5.86
N ASN A 267 10.33 -13.44 6.93
CA ASN A 267 10.21 -12.32 7.86
C ASN A 267 11.45 -12.25 8.75
N LEU A 268 12.03 -11.06 8.87
CA LEU A 268 13.03 -10.78 9.89
C LEU A 268 12.36 -10.11 11.10
N PRO A 269 12.10 -10.85 12.21
CA PRO A 269 11.48 -10.30 13.41
C PRO A 269 12.54 -9.55 14.23
N PHE A 270 13.10 -8.45 13.72
CA PHE A 270 14.23 -7.78 14.36
C PHE A 270 13.91 -6.35 14.82
N ARG A 271 13.66 -6.16 16.12
CA ARG A 271 13.45 -4.85 16.78
C ARG A 271 14.70 -4.02 17.21
N PRO A 272 15.91 -4.57 17.39
CA PRO A 272 16.99 -3.91 18.13
C PRO A 272 17.44 -2.52 17.69
N TYR A 273 17.35 -2.20 16.39
CA TYR A 273 17.76 -0.88 15.94
C TYR A 273 16.87 0.22 16.55
N HIS A 274 15.55 0.01 16.56
CA HIS A 274 14.60 1.01 17.04
C HIS A 274 14.58 1.13 18.57
N SER A 275 14.60 0.02 19.31
CA SER A 275 14.48 0.06 20.78
C SER A 275 15.69 0.68 21.48
N ARG A 276 16.89 0.60 20.90
CA ARG A 276 18.13 1.13 21.48
C ARG A 276 18.50 2.54 21.02
N TYR A 277 18.14 2.92 19.79
CA TYR A 277 18.47 4.24 19.23
C TYR A 277 17.29 5.21 19.15
N ASN A 278 16.04 4.75 19.12
CA ASN A 278 14.87 5.61 19.01
C ASN A 278 13.79 5.26 20.04
N ARG A 279 13.91 5.81 21.25
CA ARG A 279 12.90 5.69 22.32
C ARG A 279 11.49 6.20 21.93
N LYS A 280 11.38 6.98 20.85
CA LYS A 280 10.11 7.51 20.31
C LYS A 280 9.52 6.66 19.18
N ALA A 281 10.29 5.74 18.59
CA ALA A 281 9.72 4.76 17.66
C ALA A 281 8.83 3.83 18.47
N GLY A 282 7.51 3.97 18.31
CA GLY A 282 6.53 3.26 19.11
C GLY A 282 6.74 1.75 19.14
N LYS A 283 6.12 1.07 20.12
CA LYS A 283 6.10 -0.40 20.27
C LYS A 283 5.31 -1.13 19.16
N ALA A 284 5.18 -0.52 17.99
CA ALA A 284 4.45 -1.03 16.84
C ALA A 284 5.15 -2.25 16.21
N ASP A 285 4.44 -2.85 15.27
CA ASP A 285 4.86 -4.07 14.59
C ASP A 285 6.17 -3.80 13.84
N PRO A 286 7.28 -4.49 14.16
CA PRO A 286 8.56 -4.23 13.50
C PRO A 286 8.52 -4.53 11.99
N ASN A 287 7.50 -5.23 11.48
CA ASN A 287 7.42 -5.56 10.06
C ASN A 287 5.98 -5.63 9.51
N PHE A 288 5.20 -4.56 9.70
CA PHE A 288 3.86 -4.44 9.09
C PHE A 288 3.90 -4.50 7.55
N THR A 289 4.97 -4.01 6.92
CA THR A 289 5.17 -4.08 5.46
C THR A 289 5.25 -5.52 4.95
N TYR A 290 5.95 -6.41 5.66
CA TYR A 290 5.93 -7.84 5.36
C TYR A 290 4.51 -8.41 5.38
N LEU A 291 3.76 -8.08 6.42
CA LEU A 291 2.40 -8.58 6.60
C LEU A 291 1.50 -8.15 5.42
N ILE A 292 1.56 -6.88 5.00
CA ILE A 292 0.89 -6.40 3.78
C ILE A 292 1.34 -7.19 2.55
N THR A 293 2.64 -7.43 2.41
CA THR A 293 3.23 -8.07 1.22
C THR A 293 2.75 -9.52 1.07
N ILE A 294 2.82 -10.31 2.15
CA ILE A 294 2.35 -11.70 2.16
C ILE A 294 0.84 -11.77 1.92
N SER A 295 0.05 -10.94 2.60
CA SER A 295 -1.41 -10.93 2.41
C SER A 295 -1.82 -10.59 0.98
N LYS A 296 -1.16 -9.61 0.34
CA LYS A 296 -1.41 -9.25 -1.06
C LYS A 296 -0.96 -10.34 -2.04
N LEU A 297 0.12 -11.06 -1.75
CA LEU A 297 0.52 -12.25 -2.54
C LEU A 297 -0.52 -13.37 -2.42
N MET A 298 -1.02 -13.63 -1.21
CA MET A 298 -2.07 -14.62 -0.98
C MET A 298 -3.36 -14.21 -1.71
N ALA A 299 -3.79 -12.94 -1.62
CA ALA A 299 -4.95 -12.43 -2.34
C ALA A 299 -4.82 -12.58 -3.87
N GLY A 300 -3.64 -12.27 -4.41
CA GLY A 300 -3.37 -12.44 -5.83
C GLY A 300 -3.37 -13.91 -6.26
N ALA A 301 -2.83 -14.81 -5.43
CA ALA A 301 -2.88 -16.24 -5.70
C ALA A 301 -4.31 -16.79 -5.58
N GLU A 302 -5.10 -16.38 -4.59
CA GLU A 302 -6.53 -16.69 -4.47
C GLU A 302 -7.28 -16.33 -5.77
N LEU A 303 -7.04 -15.12 -6.28
CA LEU A 303 -7.66 -14.60 -7.50
C LEU A 303 -7.18 -15.32 -8.78
N LEU A 304 -5.91 -15.67 -8.88
CA LEU A 304 -5.27 -16.08 -10.13
C LEU A 304 -4.92 -17.57 -10.25
N GLN A 305 -4.96 -18.34 -9.16
CA GLN A 305 -4.48 -19.73 -9.15
C GLN A 305 -5.15 -20.64 -10.19
N SER A 306 -6.40 -20.35 -10.56
CA SER A 306 -7.10 -21.09 -11.63
C SER A 306 -6.42 -20.96 -13.00
N GLN A 307 -5.53 -19.97 -13.17
CA GLN A 307 -4.78 -19.69 -14.39
C GLN A 307 -3.34 -20.25 -14.38
N PHE A 308 -2.84 -20.76 -13.25
CA PHE A 308 -1.44 -21.19 -13.11
C PHE A 308 -1.17 -22.63 -13.58
N ASN A 309 -2.21 -23.41 -13.87
CA ASN A 309 -2.11 -24.83 -14.24
C ASN A 309 -1.35 -25.69 -13.21
N TRP A 310 -1.37 -25.31 -11.93
CA TRP A 310 -0.68 -26.05 -10.87
C TRP A 310 -1.20 -27.48 -10.72
N THR A 311 -0.25 -28.40 -10.64
CA THR A 311 -0.46 -29.77 -10.17
C THR A 311 -0.89 -29.80 -8.70
N PHE A 312 -1.38 -30.95 -8.24
CA PHE A 312 -1.70 -31.15 -6.83
C PHE A 312 -0.48 -30.93 -5.92
N GLU A 313 0.70 -31.34 -6.38
CA GLU A 313 1.95 -31.16 -5.64
C GLU A 313 2.34 -29.68 -5.51
N GLU A 314 2.26 -28.91 -6.60
CA GLU A 314 2.55 -27.46 -6.56
C GLU A 314 1.56 -26.70 -5.66
N LYS A 315 0.28 -27.12 -5.63
CA LYS A 315 -0.70 -26.56 -4.68
C LYS A 315 -0.33 -26.86 -3.23
N ASN A 316 0.13 -28.07 -2.93
CA ASN A 316 0.60 -28.42 -1.58
C ASN A 316 1.86 -27.65 -1.20
N GLN A 317 2.77 -27.43 -2.14
CA GLN A 317 3.97 -26.61 -1.93
C GLN A 317 3.61 -25.15 -1.64
N TYR A 318 2.65 -24.59 -2.40
CA TYR A 318 2.09 -23.27 -2.10
C TYR A 318 1.47 -23.22 -0.70
N ALA A 319 0.63 -24.19 -0.33
CA ALA A 319 -0.01 -24.26 0.98
C ALA A 319 1.00 -24.34 2.13
N ALA A 320 2.03 -25.18 1.99
CA ALA A 320 3.12 -25.28 2.97
C ALA A 320 3.90 -23.96 3.07
N TRP A 321 4.23 -23.35 1.93
CA TRP A 321 4.94 -22.08 1.89
C TRP A 321 4.16 -20.97 2.59
N VAL A 322 2.88 -20.76 2.26
CA VAL A 322 2.08 -19.70 2.92
C VAL A 322 1.89 -19.94 4.40
N LYS A 323 1.76 -21.20 4.83
CA LYS A 323 1.70 -21.59 6.25
C LYS A 323 2.96 -21.12 6.98
N ASP A 324 4.13 -21.46 6.45
CA ASP A 324 5.41 -21.08 7.07
C ASP A 324 5.55 -19.56 7.14
N ARG A 325 5.17 -18.83 6.08
CA ARG A 325 5.24 -17.36 6.04
C ARG A 325 4.34 -16.68 7.06
N ILE A 326 3.10 -17.12 7.18
CA ILE A 326 2.18 -16.48 8.12
C ILE A 326 2.49 -16.86 9.58
N LEU A 327 3.01 -18.06 9.84
CA LEU A 327 3.43 -18.45 11.19
C LEU A 327 4.59 -17.60 11.72
N GLN A 328 5.47 -17.10 10.84
CA GLN A 328 6.52 -16.13 11.21
C GLN A 328 5.97 -14.78 11.72
N ARG A 329 4.65 -14.56 11.65
CA ARG A 329 3.96 -13.38 12.22
C ARG A 329 3.42 -13.59 13.61
N LEU A 330 3.54 -14.81 14.14
CA LEU A 330 3.16 -15.10 15.50
C LEU A 330 4.38 -15.01 16.44
N PRO A 331 4.21 -14.46 17.65
CA PRO A 331 3.00 -13.79 18.12
C PRO A 331 2.85 -12.42 17.45
N VAL A 332 1.62 -11.96 17.26
CA VAL A 332 1.36 -10.64 16.64
C VAL A 332 2.05 -9.55 17.46
N GLY A 333 2.85 -8.69 16.81
CA GLY A 333 3.63 -7.64 17.47
C GLY A 333 4.89 -8.11 18.22
N GLY A 334 5.28 -9.39 18.10
CA GLY A 334 6.55 -9.96 18.57
C GLY A 334 6.74 -10.10 20.09
N ARG A 335 5.93 -9.43 20.93
CA ARG A 335 6.01 -9.48 22.41
C ARG A 335 4.60 -9.58 23.02
N ILE A 336 4.07 -10.79 23.12
CA ILE A 336 2.76 -11.05 23.77
C ILE A 336 2.86 -11.08 25.29
N ASP A 337 4.07 -11.24 25.85
CA ASP A 337 4.37 -11.28 27.28
C ASP A 337 3.96 -9.99 28.02
N ILE A 338 3.73 -8.90 27.29
CA ILE A 338 3.30 -7.61 27.81
C ILE A 338 1.78 -7.60 28.10
N LEU A 339 0.98 -8.47 27.46
CA LEU A 339 -0.46 -8.52 27.67
C LEU A 339 -0.82 -9.42 28.85
N LYS A 340 -1.60 -8.88 29.79
CA LYS A 340 -2.05 -9.64 30.96
C LYS A 340 -3.03 -10.73 30.54
N LYS A 341 -2.58 -11.98 30.57
CA LYS A 341 -3.34 -13.15 30.08
C LYS A 341 -3.77 -13.00 28.60
N SER A 342 -2.99 -12.27 27.81
CA SER A 342 -3.26 -12.03 26.38
C SER A 342 -4.55 -11.25 26.09
N ILE A 343 -5.09 -10.53 27.07
CA ILE A 343 -6.28 -9.66 26.91
C ILE A 343 -5.82 -8.21 26.67
N CYS A 344 -6.46 -7.53 25.73
CA CYS A 344 -6.23 -6.12 25.42
C CYS A 344 -6.87 -5.19 26.46
N ASP A 345 -6.25 -4.04 26.73
CA ASP A 345 -6.84 -3.01 27.59
C ASP A 345 -7.83 -2.15 26.78
N LEU A 346 -8.93 -1.72 27.40
CA LEU A 346 -9.88 -0.79 26.79
C LEU A 346 -9.49 0.67 27.04
N ASN A 347 -8.67 0.93 28.07
CA ASN A 347 -8.14 2.24 28.43
C ASN A 347 -6.63 2.25 28.23
N VAL A 348 -6.22 2.54 26.99
CA VAL A 348 -4.84 2.43 26.56
C VAL A 348 -4.17 3.80 26.60
N GLU A 349 -2.97 3.85 27.16
CA GLU A 349 -2.07 5.00 27.03
C GLU A 349 -1.13 4.79 25.83
N LYS A 350 -0.74 5.86 25.14
CA LYS A 350 0.16 5.81 23.98
C LYS A 350 1.43 4.97 24.16
N ASP A 351 1.98 4.93 25.38
CA ASP A 351 3.20 4.16 25.69
C ASP A 351 2.95 2.65 25.88
N ASN A 352 1.69 2.21 25.91
CA ASN A 352 1.26 0.83 26.19
C ASN A 352 0.63 0.13 24.97
N MET A 353 0.87 0.66 23.78
CA MET A 353 0.44 0.11 22.51
C MET A 353 1.00 -1.32 22.25
N ASN A 354 0.15 -2.23 21.75
CA ASN A 354 0.50 -3.59 21.30
C ASN A 354 -0.25 -4.00 20.02
N ASP A 355 0.45 -4.51 18.99
CA ASP A 355 -0.15 -4.82 17.68
C ASP A 355 -1.15 -5.98 17.70
N ALA A 356 -1.08 -6.87 18.70
CA ALA A 356 -2.08 -7.90 18.89
C ALA A 356 -3.48 -7.33 19.21
N CYS A 357 -3.55 -6.03 19.55
CA CYS A 357 -4.75 -5.29 19.88
C CYS A 357 -5.09 -4.19 18.86
N MET A 358 -4.43 -4.17 17.71
CA MET A 358 -4.55 -3.16 16.65
C MET A 358 -4.86 -3.81 15.31
N ASN A 359 -4.97 -2.98 14.26
CA ASN A 359 -5.09 -3.34 12.85
C ASN A 359 -4.20 -4.50 12.36
N ALA A 360 -3.01 -4.76 12.93
CA ALA A 360 -2.17 -5.90 12.55
C ALA A 360 -2.82 -7.25 12.86
N ALA A 361 -3.51 -7.37 14.00
CA ALA A 361 -4.11 -8.63 14.45
C ALA A 361 -5.22 -9.17 13.53
N PRO A 362 -6.27 -8.41 13.16
CA PRO A 362 -7.28 -8.92 12.23
C PRO A 362 -6.65 -9.28 10.87
N PHE A 363 -5.60 -8.59 10.46
CA PHE A 363 -4.92 -8.89 9.21
C PHE A 363 -4.05 -10.16 9.27
N VAL A 364 -3.38 -10.45 10.41
CA VAL A 364 -2.75 -11.76 10.66
C VAL A 364 -3.80 -12.87 10.72
N ALA A 365 -4.95 -12.62 11.36
CA ALA A 365 -6.05 -13.58 11.40
C ALA A 365 -6.55 -13.93 9.98
N GLN A 366 -6.68 -12.94 9.09
CA GLN A 366 -6.98 -13.19 7.67
C GLN A 366 -5.94 -14.08 7.01
N GLY A 367 -4.64 -13.77 7.15
CA GLY A 367 -3.56 -14.56 6.56
C GLY A 367 -3.58 -16.02 7.05
N LEU A 368 -3.80 -16.23 8.35
CA LEU A 368 -3.89 -17.57 8.93
C LEU A 368 -5.09 -18.34 8.36
N LEU A 369 -6.24 -17.70 8.22
CA LEU A 369 -7.43 -18.35 7.67
C LEU A 369 -7.28 -18.66 6.17
N ARG A 370 -6.62 -17.79 5.39
CA ARG A 370 -6.31 -18.06 3.99
C ARG A 370 -5.33 -19.21 3.82
N ALA A 371 -4.30 -19.29 4.66
CA ALA A 371 -3.38 -20.43 4.69
C ALA A 371 -4.11 -21.71 5.11
N ALA A 372 -5.03 -21.62 6.08
CA ALA A 372 -5.88 -22.73 6.49
C ALA A 372 -6.75 -23.23 5.33
N ILE A 373 -7.39 -22.34 4.58
CA ILE A 373 -8.18 -22.69 3.39
C ILE A 373 -7.29 -23.32 2.31
N ALA A 374 -6.13 -22.73 2.01
CA ALA A 374 -5.21 -23.23 0.99
C ALA A 374 -4.69 -24.64 1.31
N GLY A 375 -4.42 -24.94 2.58
CA GLY A 375 -3.90 -26.23 3.05
C GLY A 375 -4.93 -27.20 3.62
N ASN A 376 -6.21 -26.81 3.68
CA ASN A 376 -7.25 -27.51 4.45
C ASN A 376 -6.79 -27.83 5.89
N ASP A 377 -6.17 -26.86 6.55
CA ASP A 377 -5.51 -26.99 7.86
C ASP A 377 -6.38 -26.41 8.99
N GLN A 378 -7.03 -27.31 9.73
CA GLN A 378 -7.93 -26.93 10.82
C GLN A 378 -7.19 -26.24 11.98
N GLU A 379 -5.95 -26.61 12.27
CA GLU A 379 -5.18 -26.01 13.35
C GLU A 379 -4.90 -24.53 13.05
N LEU A 380 -4.55 -24.20 11.80
CA LEU A 380 -4.38 -22.81 11.38
C LEU A 380 -5.68 -22.00 11.47
N ALA A 381 -6.83 -22.58 11.14
CA ALA A 381 -8.13 -21.92 11.30
C ALA A 381 -8.44 -21.62 12.77
N GLU A 382 -8.11 -22.55 13.67
CA GLU A 382 -8.23 -22.33 15.11
C GLU A 382 -7.30 -21.21 15.60
N LEU A 383 -6.04 -21.19 15.17
CA LEU A 383 -5.09 -20.12 15.51
C LEU A 383 -5.57 -18.76 14.98
N SER A 384 -6.10 -18.73 13.75
CA SER A 384 -6.73 -17.53 13.18
C SER A 384 -7.84 -16.99 14.08
N TYR A 385 -8.76 -17.85 14.52
CA TYR A 385 -9.83 -17.45 15.43
C TYR A 385 -9.30 -16.94 16.77
N LEU A 386 -8.25 -17.54 17.31
CA LEU A 386 -7.65 -17.09 18.58
C LEU A 386 -7.00 -15.70 18.45
N VAL A 387 -6.32 -15.41 17.34
CA VAL A 387 -5.82 -14.05 17.04
C VAL A 387 -6.97 -13.05 16.93
N PHE A 388 -8.06 -13.42 16.24
CA PHE A 388 -9.27 -12.61 16.18
C PHE A 388 -9.86 -12.38 17.58
N LYS A 389 -9.95 -13.40 18.44
CA LYS A 389 -10.49 -13.26 19.79
C LYS A 389 -9.64 -12.34 20.65
N GLN A 390 -8.33 -12.42 20.52
CA GLN A 390 -7.41 -11.48 21.15
C GLN A 390 -7.70 -10.04 20.71
N TYR A 391 -7.76 -9.78 19.40
CA TYR A 391 -8.11 -8.45 18.88
C TYR A 391 -9.50 -7.97 19.32
N SER A 392 -10.51 -8.85 19.30
CA SER A 392 -11.89 -8.50 19.70
C SER A 392 -12.01 -8.08 21.18
N SER A 393 -11.02 -8.43 22.01
CA SER A 393 -10.92 -7.92 23.39
C SER A 393 -10.49 -6.44 23.47
N ALA A 394 -10.07 -5.84 22.36
CA ALA A 394 -9.78 -4.41 22.25
C ALA A 394 -11.00 -3.59 21.79
N LEU A 395 -12.13 -4.22 21.46
CA LEU A 395 -13.33 -3.50 21.00
C LEU A 395 -14.12 -2.97 22.21
N ARG A 396 -14.29 -1.65 22.29
CA ARG A 396 -15.14 -1.02 23.29
C ARG A 396 -16.63 -1.27 23.01
N PRO A 397 -17.53 -1.11 24.00
CA PRO A 397 -18.97 -1.31 23.81
C PRO A 397 -19.62 -0.46 22.71
N ASP A 398 -19.04 0.70 22.38
CA ASP A 398 -19.52 1.59 21.32
C ASP A 398 -19.03 1.19 19.91
N GLY A 399 -18.19 0.15 19.82
CA GLY A 399 -17.56 -0.34 18.61
C GLY A 399 -16.16 0.21 18.35
N SER A 400 -15.69 1.23 19.07
CA SER A 400 -14.36 1.80 18.84
C SER A 400 -13.23 0.82 19.21
N GLN A 401 -12.15 0.81 18.42
CA GLN A 401 -10.95 0.02 18.71
C GLN A 401 -10.08 0.74 19.74
N ALA A 402 -9.74 0.07 20.84
CA ALA A 402 -9.08 0.73 21.95
C ALA A 402 -7.69 1.31 21.63
N TYR A 403 -6.96 0.66 20.74
CA TYR A 403 -5.58 1.01 20.41
C TYR A 403 -5.45 1.84 19.12
N ASP A 404 -6.35 1.67 18.15
CA ASP A 404 -6.28 2.41 16.88
C ASP A 404 -6.91 3.80 16.99
N SER A 405 -7.94 3.96 17.83
CA SER A 405 -8.63 5.25 18.03
C SER A 405 -7.84 6.29 18.85
N ILE A 406 -6.67 5.96 19.39
CA ILE A 406 -5.87 6.91 20.18
C ILE A 406 -4.77 7.61 19.37
N ARG A 407 -4.59 7.27 18.09
CA ARG A 407 -3.42 7.62 17.27
C ARG A 407 -3.43 9.06 16.73
N ASP A 408 -3.56 10.04 17.62
CA ASP A 408 -3.43 11.47 17.34
C ASP A 408 -4.34 11.91 16.17
N CYS A 409 -3.87 12.80 15.29
CA CYS A 409 -4.63 13.22 14.11
C CYS A 409 -4.86 12.11 13.07
N TYR A 410 -4.29 10.92 13.23
CA TYR A 410 -4.55 9.77 12.36
C TYR A 410 -5.53 8.75 12.97
N ALA A 411 -6.10 9.04 14.14
CA ALA A 411 -7.01 8.13 14.84
C ALA A 411 -8.23 7.76 13.99
N ALA A 412 -8.80 8.72 13.24
CA ALA A 412 -9.92 8.46 12.33
C ALA A 412 -9.52 7.46 11.23
N ASP A 413 -8.39 7.70 10.57
CA ASP A 413 -7.84 6.84 9.51
C ASP A 413 -7.61 5.40 10.00
N TYR A 414 -6.87 5.25 11.10
CA TYR A 414 -6.56 3.93 11.66
C TYR A 414 -7.81 3.19 12.16
N THR A 415 -8.82 3.91 12.66
CA THR A 415 -10.11 3.30 13.05
C THR A 415 -10.81 2.68 11.84
N VAL A 416 -10.93 3.42 10.74
CA VAL A 416 -11.57 2.91 9.52
C VAL A 416 -10.74 1.79 8.91
N TRP A 417 -9.41 1.94 8.89
CA TRP A 417 -8.50 0.95 8.34
C TRP A 417 -8.53 -0.39 9.09
N ALA A 418 -8.51 -0.35 10.43
CA ALA A 418 -8.64 -1.54 11.26
C ALA A 418 -9.99 -2.24 11.08
N SER A 419 -11.06 -1.47 10.91
CA SER A 419 -12.41 -2.00 10.64
C SER A 419 -12.52 -2.67 9.28
N GLU A 420 -11.85 -2.17 8.24
CA GLU A 420 -11.79 -2.85 6.95
C GLU A 420 -11.11 -4.22 7.07
N PHE A 421 -9.99 -4.31 7.79
CA PHE A 421 -9.34 -5.59 8.02
C PHE A 421 -10.17 -6.57 8.86
N LEU A 422 -10.90 -6.04 9.85
CA LEU A 422 -11.84 -6.87 10.59
C LEU A 422 -12.96 -7.36 9.69
N HIS A 423 -13.52 -6.49 8.85
CA HIS A 423 -14.58 -6.82 7.90
C HIS A 423 -14.17 -7.93 6.94
N ASP A 424 -12.99 -7.84 6.34
CA ASP A 424 -12.43 -8.87 5.46
C ASP A 424 -12.28 -10.22 6.16
N TYR A 425 -11.85 -10.20 7.44
CA TYR A 425 -11.80 -11.42 8.25
C TYR A 425 -13.19 -12.01 8.49
N ILE A 426 -14.19 -11.18 8.81
CA ILE A 426 -15.58 -11.64 9.00
C ILE A 426 -16.12 -12.24 7.71
N TYR A 427 -15.82 -11.64 6.55
CA TYR A 427 -16.21 -12.17 5.26
C TYR A 427 -15.56 -13.54 5.00
N LEU A 428 -14.25 -13.66 5.17
CA LEU A 428 -13.52 -14.93 5.03
C LEU A 428 -14.09 -16.02 5.94
N ALA A 429 -14.29 -15.73 7.23
CA ALA A 429 -14.87 -16.68 8.19
C ALA A 429 -16.27 -17.13 7.74
N SER A 430 -17.08 -16.21 7.21
CA SER A 430 -18.40 -16.54 6.68
C SER A 430 -18.35 -17.43 5.44
N THR A 431 -17.35 -17.27 4.57
CA THR A 431 -17.16 -18.20 3.44
C THR A 431 -16.78 -19.60 3.89
N ALA A 432 -16.16 -19.72 5.07
CA ALA A 432 -15.85 -20.97 5.76
C ALA A 432 -16.92 -21.39 6.78
N GLY A 433 -18.16 -20.90 6.63
CA GLY A 433 -19.31 -21.37 7.41
C GLY A 433 -19.45 -20.79 8.82
N VAL A 434 -18.65 -19.79 9.19
CA VAL A 434 -18.65 -19.18 10.54
C VAL A 434 -19.21 -17.75 10.51
N ASP A 435 -20.34 -17.51 11.17
CA ASP A 435 -20.91 -16.17 11.37
C ASP A 435 -20.35 -15.53 12.65
N LEU A 436 -19.66 -14.39 12.50
CA LEU A 436 -18.98 -13.68 13.58
C LEU A 436 -19.57 -12.29 13.88
N TRP A 437 -20.63 -11.84 13.20
CA TRP A 437 -21.11 -10.46 13.33
C TRP A 437 -21.49 -10.07 14.76
N GLY A 438 -22.09 -11.02 15.49
CA GLY A 438 -22.50 -10.87 16.88
C GLY A 438 -21.48 -11.39 17.90
N ASP A 439 -20.35 -11.94 17.46
CA ASP A 439 -19.32 -12.47 18.37
C ASP A 439 -18.74 -11.35 19.23
N ARG A 440 -18.49 -11.65 20.51
CA ARG A 440 -17.88 -10.73 21.46
C ARG A 440 -16.82 -11.46 22.26
N PHE A 441 -15.76 -10.77 22.65
CA PHE A 441 -14.84 -11.33 23.64
C PHE A 441 -15.54 -11.51 25.00
N SER A 442 -16.31 -10.51 25.46
CA SER A 442 -17.16 -10.61 26.65
C SER A 442 -18.29 -9.58 26.61
N LYS A 443 -19.20 -9.59 27.60
CA LYS A 443 -20.30 -8.61 27.72
C LYS A 443 -19.83 -7.14 27.83
N LYS A 444 -18.56 -6.90 28.15
CA LYS A 444 -17.97 -5.55 28.25
C LYS A 444 -17.33 -5.08 26.95
N HIS A 445 -17.34 -5.89 25.90
CA HIS A 445 -16.67 -5.62 24.64
C HIS A 445 -17.69 -5.47 23.51
N GLY A 446 -17.32 -4.70 22.50
CA GLY A 446 -18.06 -4.56 21.25
C GLY A 446 -18.07 -5.84 20.41
N SER A 447 -18.97 -5.91 19.44
CA SER A 447 -18.94 -6.94 18.39
C SER A 447 -18.36 -6.40 17.08
N PRO A 448 -18.01 -7.26 16.11
CA PRO A 448 -17.59 -6.82 14.78
C PRO A 448 -18.63 -5.91 14.11
N LYS A 449 -19.93 -6.21 14.25
CA LYS A 449 -20.99 -5.35 13.71
C LYS A 449 -20.91 -3.92 14.28
N GLU A 450 -20.83 -3.77 15.60
CA GLU A 450 -20.74 -2.45 16.25
C GLU A 450 -19.47 -1.72 15.85
N ASN A 451 -18.37 -2.45 15.64
CA ASN A 451 -17.14 -1.88 15.14
C ASN A 451 -17.28 -1.28 13.73
N ILE A 452 -17.91 -2.00 12.79
CA ILE A 452 -18.17 -1.47 11.44
C ILE A 452 -19.13 -0.28 11.50
N GLU A 453 -20.16 -0.34 12.35
CA GLU A 453 -21.09 0.78 12.57
C GLU A 453 -20.35 2.02 13.11
N TYR A 454 -19.42 1.86 14.04
CA TYR A 454 -18.57 2.95 14.53
C TYR A 454 -17.70 3.53 13.41
N ALA A 455 -17.00 2.70 12.65
CA ALA A 455 -16.16 3.16 11.54
C ALA A 455 -16.95 3.92 10.47
N LEU A 456 -18.17 3.47 10.13
CA LEU A 456 -19.02 4.19 9.18
C LEU A 456 -19.49 5.55 9.73
N ARG A 457 -19.63 5.71 11.05
CA ARG A 457 -19.85 7.02 11.67
C ARG A 457 -18.59 7.89 11.57
N VAL A 458 -17.40 7.34 11.79
CA VAL A 458 -16.11 8.06 11.63
C VAL A 458 -15.93 8.53 10.18
N VAL A 459 -16.27 7.69 9.19
CA VAL A 459 -16.25 8.10 7.77
C VAL A 459 -17.16 9.30 7.51
N SER A 460 -18.28 9.39 8.22
CA SER A 460 -19.26 10.48 8.07
C SER A 460 -18.86 11.74 8.83
N ASP A 461 -18.27 11.58 10.02
CA ASP A 461 -17.74 12.64 10.87
C ASP A 461 -16.47 12.15 11.58
N PRO A 462 -15.27 12.47 11.03
CA PRO A 462 -14.01 12.00 11.60
C PRO A 462 -13.78 12.47 13.04
N ASN A 463 -14.37 13.60 13.45
CA ASN A 463 -14.10 14.21 14.76
C ASN A 463 -14.71 13.44 15.92
N ILE A 464 -15.63 12.49 15.69
CA ILE A 464 -16.17 11.66 16.77
C ILE A 464 -15.08 10.84 17.47
N VAL A 465 -13.97 10.52 16.78
CA VAL A 465 -12.85 9.78 17.36
C VAL A 465 -12.05 10.60 18.38
N ASN A 466 -12.24 11.93 18.43
CA ASN A 466 -11.59 12.79 19.43
C ASN A 466 -12.06 12.48 20.87
N GLU A 467 -13.09 11.66 21.05
CA GLU A 467 -13.40 11.04 22.34
C GLU A 467 -12.21 10.23 22.90
N TYR A 468 -11.40 9.63 22.02
CA TYR A 468 -10.30 8.73 22.37
C TYR A 468 -8.91 9.19 21.91
N ALA A 469 -8.83 10.05 20.89
CA ALA A 469 -7.56 10.49 20.31
C ALA A 469 -6.63 11.11 21.37
N GLN A 470 -5.35 10.72 21.36
CA GLN A 470 -4.32 11.25 22.25
C GLN A 470 -3.22 11.93 21.44
N ASP A 471 -2.61 12.97 21.99
CA ASP A 471 -1.47 13.65 21.38
C ASP A 471 -0.21 12.77 21.45
N PHE A 472 0.30 12.36 20.30
CA PHE A 472 1.53 11.58 20.14
C PHE A 472 2.73 12.48 19.86
N GLY A 473 2.51 13.79 19.66
CA GLY A 473 3.52 14.79 19.34
C GLY A 473 3.95 14.75 17.88
N TYR A 474 3.06 14.32 16.97
CA TYR A 474 3.35 14.36 15.54
C TYR A 474 3.38 15.82 15.05
N PRO A 475 4.43 16.25 14.34
CA PRO A 475 4.64 17.66 14.01
C PRO A 475 3.62 18.22 13.02
N ASP A 476 2.90 17.34 12.31
CA ASP A 476 1.90 17.69 11.31
C ASP A 476 0.46 17.62 11.85
N CYS A 477 0.26 17.25 13.11
CA CYS A 477 -1.06 17.28 13.73
C CYS A 477 -1.39 18.68 14.25
N GLU A 478 -2.59 19.15 13.93
CA GLU A 478 -3.08 20.48 14.32
C GLU A 478 -4.19 20.34 15.35
N GLU A 479 -4.38 21.39 16.16
CA GLU A 479 -5.51 21.51 17.07
C GLU A 479 -6.42 22.66 16.65
N ASN A 480 -7.72 22.44 16.74
CA ASN A 480 -8.74 23.46 16.55
C ASN A 480 -9.75 23.40 17.69
N GLN A 481 -9.94 24.52 18.40
CA GLN A 481 -10.85 24.61 19.55
C GLN A 481 -10.61 23.54 20.64
N GLY A 482 -9.35 23.14 20.84
CA GLY A 482 -8.98 22.11 21.82
C GLY A 482 -9.29 20.68 21.40
N GLN A 483 -9.61 20.45 20.12
CA GLN A 483 -9.75 19.12 19.52
C GLN A 483 -8.64 18.92 18.47
N ILE A 484 -8.15 17.68 18.37
CA ILE A 484 -7.20 17.30 17.33
C ILE A 484 -7.93 17.28 15.98
N VAL A 485 -7.36 17.95 14.98
CA VAL A 485 -7.90 17.96 13.62
C VAL A 485 -7.61 16.61 12.96
N GLN A 486 -8.65 15.81 12.75
CA GLN A 486 -8.52 14.45 12.24
C GLN A 486 -8.23 14.42 10.73
N LYS A 487 -7.27 13.57 10.35
CA LYS A 487 -6.88 13.23 8.98
C LYS A 487 -7.41 11.84 8.65
N MET A 488 -7.93 11.69 7.44
CA MET A 488 -8.48 10.42 6.97
C MET A 488 -8.36 10.33 5.46
N PHE A 489 -7.89 9.20 4.95
CA PHE A 489 -7.93 8.89 3.53
C PHE A 489 -9.36 8.63 3.05
N THR A 490 -9.55 8.64 1.74
CA THR A 490 -10.82 8.23 1.15
C THR A 490 -10.89 6.72 1.06
N TYR A 491 -11.82 6.11 1.79
CA TYR A 491 -12.09 4.68 1.74
C TYR A 491 -13.26 4.38 0.81
N PRO A 492 -13.16 3.36 -0.07
CA PRO A 492 -14.29 2.94 -0.87
C PRO A 492 -15.37 2.37 0.05
N LYS A 493 -16.61 2.85 -0.11
CA LYS A 493 -17.80 2.30 0.56
C LYS A 493 -17.92 0.79 0.34
N SER A 494 -17.56 0.34 -0.85
CA SER A 494 -17.61 -1.07 -1.21
C SER A 494 -16.64 -1.97 -0.42
N ALA A 495 -15.63 -1.41 0.27
CA ALA A 495 -14.85 -2.16 1.25
C ALA A 495 -15.74 -2.74 2.37
N PHE A 496 -16.89 -2.14 2.66
CA PHE A 496 -17.86 -2.64 3.64
C PHE A 496 -19.04 -3.38 3.00
N ALA A 497 -18.91 -3.87 1.76
CA ALA A 497 -20.00 -4.45 0.98
C ALA A 497 -20.76 -5.58 1.72
N TYR A 498 -20.03 -6.49 2.38
CA TYR A 498 -20.67 -7.59 3.12
C TYR A 498 -21.50 -7.10 4.32
N TYR A 499 -21.13 -5.98 4.93
CA TYR A 499 -21.92 -5.38 6.00
C TYR A 499 -23.22 -4.75 5.43
N PHE A 500 -23.12 -4.04 4.31
CA PHE A 500 -24.30 -3.47 3.65
C PHE A 500 -25.27 -4.54 3.18
N GLU A 501 -24.77 -5.62 2.58
CA GLU A 501 -25.60 -6.76 2.18
C GLU A 501 -26.42 -7.31 3.35
N ARG A 502 -25.77 -7.48 4.51
CA ARG A 502 -26.38 -8.14 5.66
C ARG A 502 -27.31 -7.23 6.47
N PHE A 503 -26.94 -5.97 6.65
CA PHE A 503 -27.59 -5.09 7.64
C PHE A 503 -28.17 -3.81 7.07
N ARG A 504 -27.70 -3.35 5.91
CA ARG A 504 -28.11 -2.10 5.29
C ARG A 504 -28.38 -2.31 3.79
N PRO A 505 -29.29 -3.23 3.41
CA PRO A 505 -29.51 -3.57 2.00
C PRO A 505 -29.98 -2.36 1.17
N GLU A 506 -30.58 -1.35 1.80
CA GLU A 506 -30.95 -0.08 1.15
C GLU A 506 -29.74 0.74 0.69
N ARG A 507 -28.53 0.43 1.20
CA ARG A 507 -27.27 1.04 0.82
C ARG A 507 -26.45 0.18 -0.16
N LEU A 508 -26.95 -0.96 -0.60
CA LEU A 508 -26.22 -1.79 -1.58
C LEU A 508 -25.96 -1.04 -2.89
N ASP A 509 -26.88 -0.16 -3.29
CA ASP A 509 -26.70 0.70 -4.45
C ASP A 509 -25.49 1.63 -4.33
N ASP A 510 -25.02 1.96 -3.12
CA ASP A 510 -23.78 2.72 -2.93
C ASP A 510 -22.56 2.00 -3.51
N ILE A 511 -22.50 0.66 -3.45
CA ILE A 511 -21.43 -0.16 -4.01
C ILE A 511 -21.45 -0.04 -5.54
N TYR A 512 -22.65 -0.10 -6.12
CA TYR A 512 -22.85 0.02 -7.56
C TYR A 512 -22.74 1.45 -8.05
N LEU A 513 -22.88 2.48 -7.23
CA LEU A 513 -22.75 3.88 -7.64
C LEU A 513 -21.36 4.44 -7.37
N GLU A 514 -20.55 3.71 -6.61
CA GLU A 514 -19.20 4.10 -6.29
C GLU A 514 -18.35 4.32 -7.55
N ILE A 515 -17.56 5.39 -7.49
CA ILE A 515 -16.67 5.80 -8.56
C ILE A 515 -15.26 5.82 -8.03
N ARG A 516 -14.52 4.79 -8.41
CA ARG A 516 -13.09 4.65 -8.16
C ARG A 516 -12.32 5.19 -9.37
N ASP A 517 -11.69 6.35 -9.23
CA ASP A 517 -11.04 7.08 -10.33
C ASP A 517 -9.51 7.00 -10.31
N ASN A 518 -8.95 6.36 -9.29
CA ASN A 518 -7.53 6.16 -9.11
C ASN A 518 -7.26 4.72 -8.68
N LEU A 519 -6.07 4.22 -9.03
CA LEU A 519 -5.73 2.83 -8.73
C LEU A 519 -5.55 2.58 -7.23
N TYR A 520 -5.24 3.62 -6.45
CA TYR A 520 -5.11 3.51 -5.00
C TYR A 520 -6.42 3.05 -4.35
N SER A 521 -7.60 3.51 -4.78
CA SER A 521 -8.89 3.00 -4.27
C SER A 521 -9.18 1.50 -4.50
N TYR A 522 -8.31 0.79 -5.22
CA TYR A 522 -8.37 -0.67 -5.41
C TYR A 522 -7.27 -1.43 -4.68
N THR A 523 -6.19 -0.71 -4.32
CA THR A 523 -4.96 -1.29 -3.76
C THR A 523 -4.64 -0.79 -2.36
N SER A 524 -5.34 0.26 -1.93
CA SER A 524 -5.31 0.80 -0.58
C SER A 524 -5.91 -0.20 0.38
N ALA A 525 -5.62 0.05 1.65
CA ALA A 525 -6.08 -0.78 2.75
C ALA A 525 -5.79 -2.28 2.54
N SER A 526 -6.79 -3.16 2.44
CA SER A 526 -6.52 -4.59 2.21
C SER A 526 -6.20 -4.90 0.76
N GLY A 527 -6.82 -4.18 -0.18
CA GLY A 527 -6.61 -4.34 -1.63
C GLY A 527 -7.17 -5.64 -2.23
N VAL A 528 -7.99 -6.37 -1.46
CA VAL A 528 -8.50 -7.70 -1.84
C VAL A 528 -9.74 -7.62 -2.72
N ASN A 529 -10.59 -6.61 -2.48
CA ASN A 529 -11.83 -6.33 -3.20
C ASN A 529 -12.88 -7.47 -3.10
N TYR A 530 -13.16 -7.95 -1.87
CA TYR A 530 -14.13 -9.04 -1.63
C TYR A 530 -15.57 -8.70 -2.04
N GLU A 531 -15.91 -7.44 -2.29
CA GLU A 531 -17.18 -7.07 -2.90
C GLU A 531 -17.41 -7.77 -4.26
N VAL A 532 -16.34 -8.04 -5.00
CA VAL A 532 -16.43 -8.76 -6.29
C VAL A 532 -16.85 -10.20 -6.07
N ASP A 533 -16.21 -10.88 -5.10
CA ASP A 533 -16.53 -12.26 -4.74
C ASP A 533 -17.97 -12.36 -4.21
N LEU A 534 -18.34 -11.43 -3.32
CA LEU A 534 -19.69 -11.35 -2.75
C LEU A 534 -20.75 -11.22 -3.85
N VAL A 535 -20.59 -10.28 -4.78
CA VAL A 535 -21.58 -10.06 -5.86
C VAL A 535 -21.63 -11.25 -6.81
N SER A 536 -20.48 -11.88 -7.10
CA SER A 536 -20.44 -13.05 -7.97
C SER A 536 -21.17 -14.26 -7.38
N LYS A 537 -21.04 -14.51 -6.07
CA LYS A 537 -21.64 -15.68 -5.40
C LYS A 537 -23.10 -15.51 -4.98
N ARG A 538 -23.69 -14.32 -5.21
CA ARG A 538 -25.05 -13.99 -4.77
C ARG A 538 -25.93 -13.67 -5.98
N PRO A 539 -26.63 -14.67 -6.55
CA PRO A 539 -27.46 -14.49 -7.74
C PRO A 539 -28.45 -13.35 -7.61
N GLN A 540 -29.07 -13.16 -6.44
CA GLN A 540 -30.00 -12.08 -6.18
C GLN A 540 -29.38 -10.68 -6.31
N LEU A 541 -28.12 -10.49 -5.89
CA LEU A 541 -27.40 -9.23 -6.04
C LEU A 541 -27.07 -8.98 -7.51
N LYS A 542 -26.64 -10.04 -8.20
CA LYS A 542 -26.33 -10.01 -9.63
C LYS A 542 -27.58 -9.73 -10.48
N GLU A 543 -28.73 -10.31 -10.15
CA GLU A 543 -30.00 -10.11 -10.83
C GLU A 543 -30.58 -8.72 -10.60
N HIS A 544 -30.60 -8.25 -9.34
CA HIS A 544 -30.95 -6.85 -9.02
C HIS A 544 -30.09 -5.90 -9.83
N PHE A 545 -28.80 -6.19 -9.93
CA PHE A 545 -27.88 -5.40 -10.72
C PHE A 545 -28.20 -5.43 -12.22
N ILE A 546 -28.26 -6.60 -12.85
CA ILE A 546 -28.48 -6.74 -14.31
C ILE A 546 -29.78 -6.05 -14.73
N LYS A 547 -30.82 -6.14 -13.90
CA LYS A 547 -32.12 -5.50 -14.17
C LYS A 547 -32.04 -3.97 -14.16
N ASN A 548 -31.12 -3.40 -13.39
CA ASN A 548 -30.97 -1.95 -13.18
C ASN A 548 -29.70 -1.37 -13.83
N GLU A 549 -28.97 -2.15 -14.65
CA GLU A 549 -27.66 -1.80 -15.19
C GLU A 549 -27.64 -0.44 -15.88
N GLU A 550 -28.56 -0.20 -16.81
CA GLU A 550 -28.63 1.06 -17.55
C GLU A 550 -28.86 2.26 -16.62
N GLY A 551 -29.77 2.11 -15.65
CA GLY A 551 -30.06 3.15 -14.65
C GLY A 551 -28.85 3.47 -13.78
N ILE A 552 -28.17 2.44 -13.28
CA ILE A 552 -26.95 2.56 -12.47
C ILE A 552 -25.84 3.25 -13.28
N MET A 553 -25.63 2.85 -14.54
CA MET A 553 -24.61 3.44 -15.40
C MET A 553 -24.91 4.90 -15.77
N ASN A 554 -26.18 5.24 -15.98
CA ASN A 554 -26.62 6.62 -16.20
C ASN A 554 -26.38 7.47 -14.94
N GLN A 555 -26.75 6.97 -13.77
CA GLN A 555 -26.54 7.68 -12.50
C GLN A 555 -25.05 7.84 -12.18
N ARG A 556 -24.22 6.83 -12.42
CA ARG A 556 -22.74 6.94 -12.35
C ARG A 556 -22.22 8.05 -13.24
N THR A 557 -22.71 8.14 -14.48
CA THR A 557 -22.29 9.19 -15.42
C THR A 557 -22.66 10.58 -14.91
N GLN A 558 -23.85 10.75 -14.34
CA GLN A 558 -24.26 12.01 -13.74
C GLN A 558 -23.41 12.38 -12.51
N LEU A 559 -23.12 11.41 -11.64
CA LEU A 559 -22.23 11.60 -10.48
C LEU A 559 -20.81 11.97 -10.91
N LEU A 560 -20.30 11.38 -11.99
CA LEU A 560 -19.01 11.74 -12.58
C LEU A 560 -18.97 13.19 -13.03
N GLU A 561 -19.95 13.62 -13.82
CA GLU A 561 -19.99 14.98 -14.34
C GLU A 561 -20.14 16.00 -13.22
N LYS A 562 -20.94 15.68 -12.19
CA LYS A 562 -21.04 16.49 -10.97
C LYS A 562 -19.70 16.57 -10.23
N ALA A 563 -19.02 15.44 -10.02
CA ALA A 563 -17.73 15.40 -9.32
C ALA A 563 -16.64 16.17 -10.09
N LYS A 564 -16.59 16.02 -11.43
CA LYS A 564 -15.69 16.81 -12.29
C LYS A 564 -15.98 18.30 -12.17
N LEU A 565 -17.25 18.68 -12.18
CA LEU A 565 -17.66 20.08 -12.05
C LEU A 565 -17.25 20.65 -10.69
N GLU A 566 -17.49 19.93 -9.59
CA GLU A 566 -17.06 20.38 -8.25
C GLU A 566 -15.53 20.49 -8.14
N LYS A 567 -14.78 19.51 -8.68
CA LYS A 567 -13.32 19.60 -8.75
C LYS A 567 -12.85 20.82 -9.54
N ARG A 568 -13.50 21.12 -10.67
CA ARG A 568 -13.24 22.31 -11.48
C ARG A 568 -13.53 23.60 -10.69
N LYS A 569 -14.64 23.67 -9.94
CA LYS A 569 -14.96 24.82 -9.07
C LYS A 569 -13.93 25.01 -7.96
N MET A 570 -13.50 23.93 -7.33
CA MET A 570 -12.46 23.97 -6.29
C MET A 570 -11.13 24.49 -6.86
N LEU A 571 -10.69 23.96 -8.00
CA LEU A 571 -9.46 24.39 -8.65
C LEU A 571 -9.53 25.84 -9.14
N LEU A 572 -10.69 26.26 -9.65
CA LEU A 572 -10.97 27.64 -10.01
C LEU A 572 -10.77 28.57 -8.80
N LYS A 573 -11.37 28.23 -7.64
CA LYS A 573 -11.17 28.99 -6.39
C LYS A 573 -9.71 28.98 -5.92
N ASP A 574 -9.05 27.81 -5.91
CA ASP A 574 -7.66 27.62 -5.46
C ASP A 574 -6.67 28.48 -6.28
N LYS A 575 -6.87 28.52 -7.61
CA LYS A 575 -6.04 29.32 -8.52
C LYS A 575 -6.47 30.79 -8.60
N GLY A 576 -7.42 31.25 -7.77
CA GLY A 576 -7.86 32.64 -7.73
C GLY A 576 -8.69 33.10 -8.94
N PHE A 577 -9.38 32.17 -9.60
CA PHE A 577 -10.35 32.42 -10.67
C PHE A 577 -11.79 32.33 -10.12
N GLU A 578 -12.74 32.97 -10.80
CA GLU A 578 -14.16 32.98 -10.43
C GLU A 578 -15.05 32.75 -11.65
N ILE A 579 -16.27 32.24 -11.43
CA ILE A 579 -17.27 32.09 -12.51
C ILE A 579 -17.73 33.48 -12.96
N ILE A 580 -17.66 33.73 -14.27
CA ILE A 580 -18.12 34.99 -14.87
C ILE A 580 -19.62 34.85 -15.20
N LYS A 581 -20.48 35.48 -14.39
CA LYS A 581 -21.94 35.37 -14.54
C LYS A 581 -22.52 36.28 -15.62
N ASP A 582 -21.93 37.45 -15.83
CA ASP A 582 -22.41 38.47 -16.76
C ASP A 582 -21.23 39.13 -17.49
N LYS A 583 -21.45 39.54 -18.75
CA LYS A 583 -20.46 40.26 -19.59
C LYS A 583 -19.13 39.52 -19.76
N ASP A 584 -19.21 38.22 -20.02
CA ASP A 584 -18.07 37.41 -20.41
C ASP A 584 -17.51 37.89 -21.76
N GLN A 585 -16.41 38.66 -21.70
CA GLN A 585 -15.83 39.31 -22.88
C GLN A 585 -15.21 38.32 -23.85
N PHE A 586 -14.72 37.19 -23.33
CA PHE A 586 -13.97 36.20 -24.08
C PHE A 586 -14.81 34.97 -24.41
N LYS A 587 -16.12 34.95 -24.09
CA LYS A 587 -17.03 33.89 -24.52
C LYS A 587 -16.95 33.64 -26.03
N GLY A 588 -16.75 32.37 -26.42
CA GLY A 588 -16.74 31.96 -27.82
C GLY A 588 -15.86 30.76 -28.12
N ASN A 589 -15.75 30.46 -29.41
CA ASN A 589 -14.87 29.42 -29.92
C ASN A 589 -13.58 30.05 -30.46
N TYR A 590 -12.46 29.41 -30.19
CA TYR A 590 -11.13 29.84 -30.63
C TYR A 590 -10.43 28.68 -31.30
N LYS A 591 -9.79 28.94 -32.42
CA LYS A 591 -8.84 28.03 -33.03
C LYS A 591 -7.52 28.23 -32.30
N VAL A 592 -6.95 27.13 -31.81
CA VAL A 592 -5.71 27.16 -31.04
C VAL A 592 -4.66 26.37 -31.78
N LYS A 593 -3.55 27.00 -32.13
CA LYS A 593 -2.37 26.29 -32.66
C LYS A 593 -1.40 26.05 -31.51
N TRP A 594 -0.97 24.81 -31.38
CA TRP A 594 0.01 24.38 -30.40
C TRP A 594 1.38 24.39 -31.06
N TYR A 595 2.32 25.04 -30.40
CA TYR A 595 3.71 25.09 -30.78
C TYR A 595 4.59 24.57 -29.64
N PHE A 596 5.77 24.12 -30.03
CA PHE A 596 6.82 23.65 -29.14
C PHE A 596 8.11 24.42 -29.41
N LYS A 597 8.90 24.65 -28.36
CA LYS A 597 10.23 25.24 -28.46
C LYS A 597 11.23 24.46 -27.60
N ASN A 598 12.32 24.06 -28.25
CA ASN A 598 13.37 23.25 -27.63
C ASN A 598 14.19 24.06 -26.63
N ALA A 599 14.21 23.64 -25.37
CA ALA A 599 14.93 24.33 -24.30
C ALA A 599 16.45 24.08 -24.29
N ALA A 600 16.92 22.98 -24.88
CA ALA A 600 18.34 22.70 -25.03
C ALA A 600 19.02 23.62 -26.05
N GLN A 601 18.26 24.35 -26.88
CA GLN A 601 18.78 25.29 -27.88
C GLN A 601 18.16 26.69 -27.70
N PRO A 602 18.84 27.59 -26.97
CA PRO A 602 18.40 28.97 -26.81
C PRO A 602 18.23 29.66 -28.18
N GLY A 603 17.01 30.12 -28.49
CA GLY A 603 16.69 30.78 -29.76
C GLY A 603 16.19 29.86 -30.89
N SER A 604 15.90 28.58 -30.59
CA SER A 604 15.22 27.67 -31.52
C SER A 604 13.89 28.27 -32.03
N ALA A 605 13.58 28.03 -33.31
CA ALA A 605 12.29 28.43 -33.88
C ALA A 605 11.17 27.59 -33.26
N ARG A 606 9.99 28.19 -33.08
CA ARG A 606 8.81 27.44 -32.63
C ARG A 606 8.38 26.44 -33.70
N GLU A 607 8.12 25.20 -33.30
CA GLU A 607 7.69 24.11 -34.16
C GLU A 607 6.19 23.85 -33.98
N TYR A 608 5.43 23.86 -35.07
CA TYR A 608 4.00 23.57 -35.04
C TYR A 608 3.74 22.10 -34.70
N GLN A 609 2.84 21.85 -33.75
CA GLN A 609 2.51 20.50 -33.26
C GLN A 609 1.07 20.09 -33.63
N SER A 610 0.08 20.94 -33.33
CA SER A 610 -1.32 20.62 -33.58
C SER A 610 -2.22 21.85 -33.66
N THR A 611 -3.44 21.65 -34.17
CA THR A 611 -4.52 22.65 -34.08
C THR A 611 -5.70 22.06 -33.31
N ASP A 612 -6.33 22.87 -32.46
CA ASP A 612 -7.53 22.54 -31.69
C ASP A 612 -8.60 23.64 -31.75
N THR A 613 -9.76 23.35 -31.16
CA THR A 613 -10.76 24.34 -30.79
C THR A 613 -10.83 24.46 -29.28
N LEU A 614 -10.59 25.66 -28.75
CA LEU A 614 -10.87 26.04 -27.37
C LEU A 614 -12.24 26.72 -27.30
N VAL A 615 -13.13 26.22 -26.45
CA VAL A 615 -14.42 26.85 -26.17
C VAL A 615 -14.31 27.53 -24.81
N LEU A 616 -14.64 28.81 -24.74
CA LEU A 616 -14.63 29.62 -23.52
C LEU A 616 -16.06 30.08 -23.19
N GLU A 617 -16.46 29.89 -21.93
CA GLU A 617 -17.77 30.30 -21.42
C GLU A 617 -17.76 30.38 -19.88
N GLU A 618 -18.32 31.45 -19.32
CA GLU A 618 -18.52 31.65 -17.88
C GLU A 618 -17.21 31.60 -17.06
N GLY A 619 -16.09 32.06 -17.64
CA GLY A 619 -14.76 32.01 -17.01
C GLY A 619 -14.08 30.64 -17.04
N LEU A 620 -14.68 29.66 -17.72
CA LEU A 620 -14.14 28.31 -17.90
C LEU A 620 -13.91 27.99 -19.39
N GLY A 621 -12.96 27.10 -19.66
CA GLY A 621 -12.71 26.61 -21.00
C GLY A 621 -12.58 25.10 -21.11
N PHE A 622 -12.69 24.60 -22.34
CA PHE A 622 -12.28 23.25 -22.69
C PHE A 622 -11.80 23.17 -24.14
N PHE A 623 -10.79 22.35 -24.39
CA PHE A 623 -10.37 22.02 -25.75
C PHE A 623 -11.20 20.86 -26.28
N LYS A 624 -11.48 20.84 -27.59
CA LYS A 624 -12.22 19.73 -28.22
C LYS A 624 -11.37 18.47 -28.44
N GLY A 625 -10.05 18.61 -28.49
CA GLY A 625 -9.15 17.50 -28.83
C GLY A 625 -9.20 17.16 -30.32
N ASN A 626 -9.16 18.18 -31.18
CA ASN A 626 -9.11 17.96 -32.63
C ASN A 626 -7.75 17.38 -33.06
N GLN A 627 -7.67 16.76 -34.24
CA GLN A 627 -6.47 16.11 -34.79
C GLN A 627 -5.92 14.96 -33.92
N LYS A 628 -6.47 13.75 -34.15
CA LYS A 628 -6.27 12.55 -33.32
C LYS A 628 -4.82 12.07 -33.17
N TYR A 629 -3.96 12.34 -34.16
CA TYR A 629 -2.59 11.79 -34.24
C TYR A 629 -1.49 12.84 -34.03
N SER A 630 -1.85 14.04 -33.55
CA SER A 630 -0.92 15.14 -33.30
C SER A 630 -0.57 15.24 -31.82
N GLN A 631 0.55 15.91 -31.53
CA GLN A 631 1.01 16.19 -30.18
C GLN A 631 0.64 17.63 -29.78
N PRO A 632 0.35 17.92 -28.50
CA PRO A 632 -0.05 16.95 -27.49
C PRO A 632 -1.29 16.16 -27.93
N SER A 633 -1.39 14.92 -27.46
CA SER A 633 -2.46 13.99 -27.77
C SER A 633 -3.84 14.63 -27.62
N ALA A 634 -4.70 14.43 -28.62
CA ALA A 634 -6.09 14.91 -28.63
C ALA A 634 -6.87 14.55 -27.35
N SER A 635 -6.67 13.35 -26.82
CA SER A 635 -7.31 12.89 -25.58
C SER A 635 -6.81 13.60 -24.32
N LEU A 636 -5.57 14.10 -24.33
CA LEU A 636 -5.02 14.86 -23.21
C LEU A 636 -5.49 16.31 -23.27
N ARG A 637 -5.47 16.93 -24.46
CA ARG A 637 -6.00 18.28 -24.67
C ARG A 637 -7.45 18.41 -24.21
N SER A 638 -8.30 17.43 -24.53
CA SER A 638 -9.74 17.49 -24.20
C SER A 638 -10.08 17.37 -22.71
N ILE A 639 -9.11 16.98 -21.87
CA ILE A 639 -9.30 16.86 -20.42
C ILE A 639 -8.58 17.95 -19.62
N LEU A 640 -7.95 18.92 -20.29
CA LEU A 640 -7.29 20.05 -19.62
C LEU A 640 -8.32 20.88 -18.82
N PHE A 641 -7.88 21.36 -17.67
CA PHE A 641 -8.55 22.43 -16.96
C PHE A 641 -8.17 23.75 -17.61
N VAL A 642 -9.16 24.60 -17.90
CA VAL A 642 -8.95 25.96 -18.41
C VAL A 642 -9.83 26.90 -17.62
N ALA A 643 -9.23 27.97 -17.10
CA ALA A 643 -9.94 29.06 -16.43
C ALA A 643 -9.41 30.40 -16.94
N TYR A 644 -10.27 31.41 -16.99
CA TYR A 644 -9.87 32.75 -17.41
C TYR A 644 -10.69 33.84 -16.73
N LYS A 645 -10.19 35.08 -16.80
CA LYS A 645 -10.81 36.29 -16.25
C LYS A 645 -11.16 37.29 -17.36
N ASN A 646 -12.01 38.25 -17.03
CA ASN A 646 -12.40 39.34 -17.94
C ASN A 646 -11.27 40.35 -18.21
N ASP A 647 -10.20 40.35 -17.42
CA ASP A 647 -8.98 41.12 -17.72
C ASP A 647 -8.07 40.39 -18.74
N GLY A 648 -8.46 39.19 -19.16
CA GLY A 648 -7.75 38.37 -20.14
C GLY A 648 -6.81 37.35 -19.53
N GLU A 649 -6.57 37.33 -18.22
CA GLU A 649 -5.74 36.29 -17.60
C GLU A 649 -6.32 34.89 -17.89
N ILE A 650 -5.50 33.94 -18.32
CA ILE A 650 -5.88 32.56 -18.59
C ILE A 650 -4.87 31.58 -18.00
N PHE A 651 -5.39 30.50 -17.45
CA PHE A 651 -4.64 29.40 -16.88
C PHE A 651 -5.12 28.06 -17.47
N VAL A 652 -4.17 27.21 -17.83
CA VAL A 652 -4.42 25.87 -18.37
C VAL A 652 -3.60 24.86 -17.57
N GLN A 653 -4.21 23.76 -17.15
CA GLN A 653 -3.52 22.70 -16.39
C GLN A 653 -3.96 21.31 -16.79
N GLY A 654 -3.00 20.39 -16.89
CA GLY A 654 -3.22 18.96 -17.00
C GLY A 654 -2.00 18.22 -17.53
N ASP A 655 -2.13 16.91 -17.72
CA ASP A 655 -1.04 16.10 -18.27
C ASP A 655 -0.93 16.33 -19.78
N LEU A 656 0.29 16.60 -20.28
CA LEU A 656 0.59 16.75 -21.70
C LEU A 656 1.73 15.81 -22.11
N ASP A 657 1.65 15.26 -23.32
CA ASP A 657 2.74 14.56 -24.01
C ASP A 657 3.23 15.39 -25.21
N LEU A 658 4.41 15.04 -25.72
CA LEU A 658 5.06 15.79 -26.80
C LEU A 658 5.75 14.88 -27.82
N PHE A 659 6.58 13.93 -27.36
CA PHE A 659 7.35 13.07 -28.26
C PHE A 659 6.66 11.72 -28.49
N ASP A 660 6.27 11.04 -27.41
CA ASP A 660 5.68 9.71 -27.44
C ASP A 660 4.29 9.70 -26.80
N VAL A 661 3.32 9.12 -27.48
CA VAL A 661 1.97 8.91 -26.93
C VAL A 661 2.06 8.06 -25.67
N GLY A 662 1.59 8.60 -24.55
CA GLY A 662 1.60 7.93 -23.25
C GLY A 662 2.77 8.29 -22.33
N ARG A 663 3.74 9.08 -22.79
CA ARG A 663 4.75 9.73 -21.94
C ARG A 663 4.31 11.16 -21.61
N SER A 664 3.33 11.28 -20.71
CA SER A 664 2.73 12.57 -20.34
C SER A 664 3.17 13.02 -18.94
N TYR A 665 3.26 14.34 -18.75
CA TYR A 665 3.63 14.96 -17.46
C TYR A 665 2.66 16.07 -17.08
N PRO A 666 2.40 16.29 -15.77
CA PRO A 666 1.64 17.44 -15.30
C PRO A 666 2.28 18.73 -15.80
N THR A 667 1.50 19.55 -16.50
CA THR A 667 1.96 20.79 -17.12
C THR A 667 0.98 21.91 -16.81
N GLU A 668 1.52 23.09 -16.50
CA GLU A 668 0.74 24.32 -16.33
C GLU A 668 1.15 25.31 -17.43
N LEU A 669 0.16 25.91 -18.08
CA LEU A 669 0.35 27.04 -18.97
C LEU A 669 -0.40 28.25 -18.42
N SER A 670 0.17 29.43 -18.59
CA SER A 670 -0.45 30.68 -18.18
C SER A 670 -0.17 31.77 -19.21
N GLY A 671 -1.02 32.77 -19.25
CA GLY A 671 -0.88 33.86 -20.21
C GLY A 671 -2.07 34.79 -20.22
N THR A 672 -2.20 35.51 -21.33
CA THR A 672 -3.31 36.44 -21.57
C THR A 672 -4.04 36.11 -22.86
N LEU A 673 -5.37 36.26 -22.84
CA LEU A 673 -6.27 36.16 -23.98
C LEU A 673 -6.21 37.44 -24.80
N ARG A 674 -5.07 37.71 -25.43
CA ARG A 674 -5.01 38.74 -26.48
C ARG A 674 -5.26 38.10 -27.83
N ILE A 675 -6.18 38.71 -28.58
CA ILE A 675 -6.44 38.34 -29.98
C ILE A 675 -5.34 39.03 -30.81
N SER A 676 -4.17 38.41 -30.89
CA SER A 676 -3.01 38.84 -31.69
C SER A 676 -2.25 37.62 -32.23
N ASP A 677 -1.40 37.81 -33.24
CA ASP A 677 -0.63 36.73 -33.87
C ASP A 677 0.51 36.17 -32.99
N ASP A 678 0.83 36.83 -31.87
CA ASP A 678 1.88 36.41 -30.92
C ASP A 678 1.31 35.50 -29.82
N PRO A 679 1.90 34.32 -29.56
CA PRO A 679 1.43 33.40 -28.53
C PRO A 679 1.76 33.94 -27.13
N GLU A 680 0.74 34.23 -26.34
CA GLU A 680 0.91 34.74 -24.96
C GLU A 680 0.65 33.66 -23.89
N ILE A 681 0.15 32.48 -24.26
CA ILE A 681 -0.06 31.36 -23.33
C ILE A 681 1.10 30.39 -23.43
N ILE A 682 1.88 30.30 -22.35
CA ILE A 682 3.17 29.61 -22.33
C ILE A 682 3.26 28.71 -21.10
N GLY A 683 3.96 27.58 -21.21
CA GLY A 683 4.19 26.65 -20.10
C GLY A 683 5.43 25.80 -20.34
N ILE A 684 6.08 25.38 -19.26
CA ILE A 684 7.27 24.53 -19.30
C ILE A 684 6.83 23.07 -19.11
N TRP A 685 7.14 22.24 -20.10
CA TRP A 685 6.98 20.79 -20.03
C TRP A 685 8.16 20.18 -19.26
N ALA A 686 7.92 19.07 -18.54
CA ALA A 686 8.81 18.53 -17.50
C ALA A 686 10.33 18.46 -17.80
N GLU A 687 10.73 18.33 -19.07
CA GLU A 687 12.14 18.25 -19.50
C GLU A 687 12.76 19.62 -19.85
N GLY A 688 12.08 20.72 -19.50
CA GLY A 688 12.52 22.11 -19.68
C GLY A 688 11.96 22.77 -20.95
N ASP A 689 11.44 21.98 -21.88
CA ASP A 689 10.87 22.46 -23.13
C ASP A 689 9.63 23.33 -22.95
N VAL A 690 9.35 24.20 -23.93
CA VAL A 690 8.28 25.22 -23.81
C VAL A 690 7.14 24.94 -24.79
N PHE A 691 5.92 24.89 -24.25
CA PHE A 691 4.69 24.96 -25.05
C PHE A 691 4.26 26.41 -25.24
N GLU A 692 3.82 26.73 -26.45
CA GLU A 692 3.25 28.04 -26.81
C GLU A 692 1.92 27.81 -27.53
N LEU A 693 0.87 28.54 -27.13
CA LEU A 693 -0.44 28.49 -27.78
C LEU A 693 -0.74 29.82 -28.46
N GLU A 694 -1.10 29.75 -29.74
CA GLU A 694 -1.58 30.87 -30.54
C GLU A 694 -3.09 30.75 -30.73
N LEU A 695 -3.84 31.80 -30.41
CA LEU A 695 -5.31 31.79 -30.41
C LEU A 695 -5.86 32.72 -31.48
N GLU A 696 -6.80 32.19 -32.27
CA GLU A 696 -7.55 32.94 -33.28
C GLU A 696 -9.05 32.75 -32.99
N ARG A 697 -9.81 33.83 -32.79
CA ARG A 697 -11.26 33.72 -32.55
C ARG A 697 -11.96 33.19 -33.81
N ILE A 698 -12.78 32.16 -33.65
CA ILE A 698 -13.62 31.62 -34.71
C ILE A 698 -14.92 32.41 -34.69
N ASN A 699 -15.17 33.17 -35.75
CA ASN A 699 -16.41 33.93 -35.94
C ASN A 699 -17.64 33.02 -36.04
#